data_AF-A0A3D0XFD1-F1
#
_entry.id   AF-A0A3D0XFD1-F1
#
_cell.length_a   1.000
_cell.length_b   1.000
_cell.length_c   1.000
_cell.angle_alpha   90.00
_cell.angle_beta   90.00
_cell.angle_gamma   90.00
#
_symmetry.space_group_name_H-M   'P 1'
#
loop_
_entity.id
_entity.type
_entity.pdbx_description
1 polymer ?
#
loop_
_entity_poly.entity_id
_entity_poly.type
_entity_poly.pdbx_seq_one_letter_code
_entity_poly.pdbx_strand_id
1 'polypeptide(L)'
;PPPFNVLNAQGQQVSVPGTNFHLIGDTYVNRDFSLTNIQVWPEKAPGIHEYTANVHQLLQLAANLTEPVTTNRPFAQLAANTFDRLPLVFRPQFGVRENGSVVITNYVEVTNDAPAQLSRPFRDLRFAAQRAALTPNDNVFGIPWVIAAKKGLPNFNEYGVMTTLEMTRKLEINKTAPAAPMNLWQTNQMMVIGISNMFGMEAWNSYQTDYPRGVRLQATVQSSMVVTNRRGMLLRSNWFTPSQDQLIGPSEWAGQAFEIPMQQTVVTLTNSVYSHLTGQLIEAAFLSPYLFPDRNIFPTPEIGLAMTNRVQCVMIDEQTQRVIDYVNLDNLVTRMDLTQELLGAAVGGVGSGDSRMFWSTNRLGGGTQLTIPTEGVINQIFTSLDEIPVSQQLWSSFLGRGTGRDREEAVDLFRTFVGFPPRYLSGQALALGYQRLRDPRKSYVRQVPFTPSLKKVIYNTWQANDPLVHYTATDLTDLEQRANRSQLIDPPDRPIDDRVHNIGKINTRYRPWPSGNGSDVSEYNIAFKDPMIRRSDDWQFPTNRYPNVGWLGRVHRGTPWQTVYLKSAIGTDGQGRIYHMTDLPEISSPVTEGYPFQTLYGNPVDGFQDALAENAGMDGSRANVMAISQRNWLRWSGSLGTHPTNDWKMLEQFTTALDENASRGLLSVNQTGMAAWSAVLSGVVAQTNLSSDDILNRDLERLQSPAYQAITIQPGGLAALPQAGTELSAMASMVNGPYGINGVRRFLPNGKFRHLGELLAAPALSIQSPYLAWDESVSYQSGIDDMAYERIPQQILSLVKADEPRVTVYAYGQALRPAAQSLRSEPNPPRLFNICTNYQVVGEYLFRRVVGFNGAMTNLQATVESESVLPFD
;
A
#
# COMPACT_ATOMS: atom_id res chain seq x y z
N PRO A 1 -14.37 -15.20 -18.34
CA PRO A 1 -14.27 -14.78 -16.91
C PRO A 1 -15.16 -15.68 -16.02
N PRO A 2 -14.62 -16.23 -14.91
CA PRO A 2 -15.45 -16.93 -13.94
C PRO A 2 -16.40 -15.94 -13.24
N PRO A 3 -17.61 -16.39 -12.84
CA PRO A 3 -18.51 -15.57 -12.03
C PRO A 3 -17.85 -15.22 -10.70
N PHE A 4 -18.00 -13.97 -10.24
CA PHE A 4 -17.62 -13.59 -8.88
C PHE A 4 -18.88 -13.46 -8.01
N ASN A 5 -18.73 -13.83 -6.74
CA ASN A 5 -19.81 -13.82 -5.77
C ASN A 5 -19.70 -12.56 -4.91
N VAL A 6 -20.79 -11.81 -4.82
CA VAL A 6 -20.92 -10.68 -3.89
C VAL A 6 -21.95 -11.04 -2.83
N LEU A 7 -21.71 -10.60 -1.59
CA LEU A 7 -22.68 -10.69 -0.52
C LEU A 7 -23.66 -9.52 -0.64
N ASN A 8 -24.94 -9.81 -0.77
CA ASN A 8 -25.97 -8.76 -0.72
C ASN A 8 -26.13 -8.22 0.72
N ALA A 9 -26.97 -7.20 0.89
CA ALA A 9 -27.25 -6.59 2.19
C ALA A 9 -27.86 -7.58 3.22
N GLN A 10 -28.28 -8.76 2.78
CA GLN A 10 -28.83 -9.85 3.57
C GLN A 10 -27.80 -10.97 3.82
N GLY A 11 -26.53 -10.78 3.43
CA GLY A 11 -25.45 -11.75 3.62
C GLY A 11 -25.53 -12.97 2.69
N GLN A 12 -26.33 -12.92 1.62
CA GLN A 12 -26.46 -14.01 0.66
C GLN A 12 -25.43 -13.84 -0.45
N GLN A 13 -24.71 -14.92 -0.80
CA GLN A 13 -23.87 -14.95 -1.99
C GLN A 13 -24.73 -14.90 -3.24
N VAL A 14 -24.63 -13.79 -3.97
CA VAL A 14 -25.24 -13.63 -5.29
C VAL A 14 -24.14 -13.81 -6.33
N SER A 15 -24.29 -14.82 -7.17
CA SER A 15 -23.44 -15.03 -8.34
C SER A 15 -23.96 -14.13 -9.46
N VAL A 16 -23.14 -13.17 -9.91
CA VAL A 16 -23.52 -12.26 -11.02
C VAL A 16 -23.06 -12.91 -12.33
N PRO A 17 -23.97 -13.41 -13.19
CA PRO A 17 -23.58 -14.05 -14.44
C PRO A 17 -23.18 -12.99 -15.47
N GLY A 18 -22.00 -13.15 -16.08
CA GLY A 18 -21.54 -12.34 -17.22
C GLY A 18 -21.21 -10.89 -16.85
N THR A 19 -20.02 -10.64 -16.32
CA THR A 19 -19.65 -9.30 -15.86
C THR A 19 -19.07 -8.44 -16.99
N ASN A 20 -19.57 -7.20 -17.10
CA ASN A 20 -19.02 -6.11 -17.92
C ASN A 20 -17.66 -5.60 -17.40
N PHE A 21 -16.96 -6.40 -16.60
CA PHE A 21 -15.75 -6.02 -15.88
C PHE A 21 -14.56 -6.90 -16.28
N HIS A 22 -13.39 -6.29 -16.35
CA HIS A 22 -12.09 -6.96 -16.50
C HIS A 22 -11.19 -6.60 -15.31
N LEU A 23 -10.14 -7.39 -15.11
CA LEU A 23 -9.14 -7.14 -14.08
C LEU A 23 -7.91 -6.49 -14.73
N ILE A 24 -7.45 -5.35 -14.19
CA ILE A 24 -6.15 -4.75 -14.51
C ILE A 24 -5.34 -4.74 -13.21
N GLY A 25 -4.28 -5.56 -13.13
CA GLY A 25 -3.63 -5.85 -11.85
C GLY A 25 -4.65 -6.48 -10.91
N ASP A 26 -4.92 -5.85 -9.77
CA ASP A 26 -5.95 -6.29 -8.81
C ASP A 26 -7.23 -5.42 -8.89
N THR A 27 -7.32 -4.55 -9.90
CA THR A 27 -8.37 -3.56 -10.03
C THR A 27 -9.48 -4.04 -10.97
N TYR A 28 -10.71 -4.05 -10.47
CA TYR A 28 -11.90 -4.30 -11.30
C TYR A 28 -12.27 -3.05 -12.09
N VAL A 29 -12.24 -3.13 -13.41
CA VAL A 29 -12.54 -2.02 -14.32
C VAL A 29 -13.62 -2.40 -15.33
N ASN A 30 -14.41 -1.43 -15.80
CA ASN A 30 -15.34 -1.61 -16.91
C ASN A 30 -14.60 -1.95 -18.22
N ARG A 31 -15.32 -2.49 -19.22
CA ARG A 31 -14.73 -2.84 -20.53
C ARG A 31 -14.20 -1.65 -21.33
N ASP A 32 -14.78 -0.48 -21.12
CA ASP A 32 -14.43 0.78 -21.79
C ASP A 32 -13.42 1.60 -20.98
N PHE A 33 -12.79 1.01 -19.95
CA PHE A 33 -11.74 1.65 -19.15
C PHE A 33 -10.62 2.17 -20.03
N SER A 34 -10.31 3.46 -19.89
CA SER A 34 -9.23 4.13 -20.61
C SER A 34 -8.76 5.36 -19.83
N LEU A 35 -7.66 5.99 -20.27
CA LEU A 35 -7.17 7.25 -19.69
C LEU A 35 -8.24 8.37 -19.67
N THR A 36 -9.17 8.33 -20.63
CA THR A 36 -10.27 9.29 -20.78
C THR A 36 -11.60 8.75 -20.27
N ASN A 37 -11.58 7.61 -19.57
CA ASN A 37 -12.76 6.94 -19.07
C ASN A 37 -12.43 6.07 -17.84
N ILE A 38 -12.21 6.70 -16.70
CA ILE A 38 -12.01 6.04 -15.41
C ILE A 38 -13.22 6.35 -14.51
N GLN A 39 -14.05 5.36 -14.21
CA GLN A 39 -15.26 5.57 -13.39
C GLN A 39 -14.91 5.72 -11.90
N VAL A 40 -15.26 6.89 -11.36
CA VAL A 40 -15.12 7.22 -9.93
C VAL A 40 -16.44 7.16 -9.17
N TRP A 41 -17.59 7.16 -9.87
CA TRP A 41 -18.92 6.94 -9.28
C TRP A 41 -19.88 6.25 -10.27
N PRO A 42 -20.79 5.36 -9.83
CA PRO A 42 -20.89 4.80 -8.48
C PRO A 42 -19.67 3.96 -8.13
N GLU A 43 -19.40 3.88 -6.84
CA GLU A 43 -18.42 2.95 -6.29
C GLU A 43 -18.87 1.50 -6.60
N LYS A 44 -17.92 0.62 -6.95
CA LYS A 44 -18.18 -0.82 -7.15
C LYS A 44 -18.51 -1.51 -5.82
N ALA A 45 -17.89 -1.04 -4.74
CA ALA A 45 -18.18 -1.36 -3.33
C ALA A 45 -17.78 -0.14 -2.48
N PRO A 46 -18.25 0.01 -1.23
CA PRO A 46 -17.90 1.17 -0.40
C PRO A 46 -16.39 1.43 -0.34
N GLY A 47 -15.95 2.59 -0.86
CA GLY A 47 -14.54 2.98 -0.97
C GLY A 47 -13.75 2.37 -2.13
N ILE A 48 -14.40 1.62 -3.02
CA ILE A 48 -13.78 0.95 -4.17
C ILE A 48 -14.37 1.49 -5.46
N HIS A 49 -13.58 2.24 -6.21
CA HIS A 49 -13.87 2.69 -7.58
C HIS A 49 -12.72 2.32 -8.53
N GLU A 50 -12.84 2.61 -9.82
CA GLU A 50 -11.81 2.20 -10.80
C GLU A 50 -10.49 2.93 -10.59
N TYR A 51 -10.53 4.14 -10.03
CA TYR A 51 -9.34 4.86 -9.60
C TYR A 51 -8.76 4.25 -8.31
N THR A 52 -7.81 3.35 -8.44
CA THR A 52 -7.17 2.63 -7.32
C THR A 52 -5.71 3.03 -7.18
N ALA A 53 -5.04 2.59 -6.12
CA ALA A 53 -3.58 2.69 -5.98
C ALA A 53 -2.84 2.24 -7.25
N ASN A 54 -3.21 1.09 -7.81
CA ASN A 54 -2.64 0.58 -9.07
C ASN A 54 -2.79 1.56 -10.22
N VAL A 55 -3.98 2.10 -10.40
CA VAL A 55 -4.25 3.06 -11.49
C VAL A 55 -3.51 4.36 -11.24
N HIS A 56 -3.46 4.84 -10.00
CA HIS A 56 -2.69 6.03 -9.64
C HIS A 56 -1.19 5.86 -9.94
N GLN A 57 -0.62 4.72 -9.55
CA GLN A 57 0.79 4.40 -9.80
C GLN A 57 1.09 4.27 -11.30
N LEU A 58 0.21 3.65 -12.09
CA LEU A 58 0.36 3.61 -13.56
C LEU A 58 0.39 5.02 -14.17
N LEU A 59 -0.49 5.92 -13.69
CA LEU A 59 -0.52 7.31 -14.13
C LEU A 59 0.74 8.07 -13.67
N GLN A 60 1.19 7.83 -12.44
CA GLN A 60 2.42 8.42 -11.91
C GLN A 60 3.64 7.95 -12.70
N LEU A 61 3.73 6.65 -13.01
CA LEU A 61 4.79 6.08 -13.82
C LEU A 61 4.80 6.73 -15.22
N ALA A 62 3.64 6.91 -15.84
CA ALA A 62 3.54 7.62 -17.13
C ALA A 62 4.02 9.08 -17.03
N ALA A 63 3.69 9.79 -15.95
CA ALA A 63 4.19 11.14 -15.67
C ALA A 63 5.72 11.14 -15.47
N ASN A 64 6.25 10.16 -14.73
CA ASN A 64 7.68 9.96 -14.50
C ASN A 64 8.43 9.74 -15.81
N LEU A 65 7.91 8.90 -16.71
CA LEU A 65 8.51 8.67 -18.04
C LEU A 65 8.54 9.93 -18.90
N THR A 66 7.64 10.88 -18.67
CA THR A 66 7.57 12.15 -19.40
C THR A 66 8.52 13.20 -18.81
N GLU A 67 8.77 13.17 -17.50
CA GLU A 67 9.56 14.16 -16.74
C GLU A 67 10.92 14.48 -17.41
N PRO A 68 11.77 13.50 -17.78
CA PRO A 68 13.08 13.75 -18.40
C PRO A 68 13.06 14.55 -19.72
N VAL A 69 11.91 14.58 -20.40
CA VAL A 69 11.71 15.24 -21.69
C VAL A 69 11.34 16.72 -21.53
N THR A 70 10.82 17.11 -20.36
CA THR A 70 10.11 18.39 -20.22
C THR A 70 10.99 19.62 -20.13
N THR A 71 12.29 19.44 -19.89
CA THR A 71 13.30 20.48 -20.07
C THR A 71 13.50 20.89 -21.55
N ASN A 72 12.97 20.13 -22.52
CA ASN A 72 12.97 20.50 -23.96
C ASN A 72 11.69 21.18 -24.44
N ARG A 73 10.75 21.57 -23.55
CA ARG A 73 9.52 22.25 -23.98
C ARG A 73 9.81 23.72 -24.37
N PRO A 74 9.32 24.22 -25.52
CA PRO A 74 9.54 25.60 -25.96
C PRO A 74 9.08 26.66 -24.94
N PHE A 75 8.08 26.33 -24.10
CA PHE A 75 7.56 27.23 -23.07
C PHE A 75 8.36 27.22 -21.75
N ALA A 76 9.20 26.21 -21.49
CA ALA A 76 10.10 26.21 -20.34
C ALA A 76 11.31 27.14 -20.55
N GLN A 77 11.60 27.53 -21.80
CA GLN A 77 12.70 28.43 -22.14
C GLN A 77 12.34 29.92 -22.03
N LEU A 78 11.08 30.28 -21.75
CA LEU A 78 10.63 31.68 -21.71
C LEU A 78 10.70 32.34 -20.33
N ALA A 79 11.13 31.62 -19.29
CA ALA A 79 11.43 32.18 -17.97
C ALA A 79 12.91 31.97 -17.65
N ALA A 80 13.74 32.96 -18.01
CA ALA A 80 15.10 33.21 -17.51
C ALA A 80 15.92 32.00 -17.02
N ASN A 81 16.65 31.31 -17.92
CA ASN A 81 17.91 30.55 -17.71
C ASN A 81 18.17 29.71 -16.43
N THR A 82 17.17 29.39 -15.62
CA THR A 82 17.25 28.40 -14.54
C THR A 82 16.12 27.41 -14.77
N PHE A 83 16.47 26.16 -15.12
CA PHE A 83 15.52 25.07 -15.12
C PHE A 83 14.96 24.91 -13.70
N ASP A 84 13.75 25.41 -13.45
CA ASP A 84 13.07 25.22 -12.18
C ASP A 84 12.87 23.72 -11.95
N ARG A 85 13.52 23.18 -10.90
CA ARG A 85 13.55 21.76 -10.54
C ARG A 85 12.23 21.32 -9.88
N LEU A 86 11.09 21.62 -10.50
CA LEU A 86 9.75 21.34 -9.97
C LEU A 86 9.05 20.24 -10.80
N PRO A 87 8.17 19.44 -10.20
CA PRO A 87 7.62 18.26 -10.84
C PRO A 87 6.55 18.60 -11.87
N LEU A 88 6.30 17.69 -12.80
CA LEU A 88 5.08 17.74 -13.62
C LEU A 88 3.89 17.37 -12.76
N VAL A 89 2.82 18.15 -12.87
CA VAL A 89 1.62 17.98 -12.05
C VAL A 89 0.42 17.94 -12.99
N PHE A 90 -0.35 16.86 -12.95
CA PHE A 90 -1.53 16.66 -13.77
C PHE A 90 -2.77 16.50 -12.90
N ARG A 91 -3.72 17.42 -13.03
CA ARG A 91 -5.02 17.30 -12.35
C ARG A 91 -6.04 16.57 -13.22
N PRO A 92 -6.90 15.72 -12.64
CA PRO A 92 -8.00 15.12 -13.38
C PRO A 92 -9.07 16.17 -13.73
N GLN A 93 -9.79 15.92 -14.82
CA GLN A 93 -11.06 16.55 -15.14
C GLN A 93 -12.18 15.52 -15.11
N PHE A 94 -13.36 15.94 -14.67
CA PHE A 94 -14.49 15.04 -14.44
C PHE A 94 -15.65 15.29 -15.41
N GLY A 95 -16.42 14.25 -15.70
CA GLY A 95 -17.64 14.33 -16.48
C GLY A 95 -18.75 13.47 -15.88
N VAL A 96 -19.98 13.95 -15.95
CA VAL A 96 -21.18 13.18 -15.60
C VAL A 96 -21.78 12.61 -16.88
N ARG A 97 -21.92 11.28 -16.95
CA ARG A 97 -22.54 10.57 -18.07
C ARG A 97 -24.06 10.62 -17.97
N GLU A 98 -24.75 10.30 -19.06
CA GLU A 98 -26.23 10.25 -19.11
C GLU A 98 -26.84 9.29 -18.08
N ASN A 99 -26.15 8.19 -17.76
CA ASN A 99 -26.57 7.24 -16.73
C ASN A 99 -26.29 7.71 -15.28
N GLY A 100 -25.80 8.94 -15.08
CA GLY A 100 -25.47 9.52 -13.78
C GLY A 100 -24.13 9.06 -13.18
N SER A 101 -23.33 8.26 -13.91
CA SER A 101 -21.98 7.90 -13.49
C SER A 101 -21.03 9.10 -13.64
N VAL A 102 -20.04 9.18 -12.76
CA VAL A 102 -18.98 10.20 -12.83
C VAL A 102 -17.70 9.51 -13.24
N VAL A 103 -17.04 10.07 -14.25
CA VAL A 103 -15.80 9.54 -14.81
C VAL A 103 -14.73 10.62 -14.87
N ILE A 104 -13.45 10.23 -14.80
CA ILE A 104 -12.34 11.07 -15.21
C ILE A 104 -12.30 11.05 -16.74
N THR A 105 -12.35 12.22 -17.36
CA THR A 105 -12.44 12.39 -18.82
C THR A 105 -11.10 12.75 -19.45
N ASN A 106 -10.20 13.39 -18.70
CA ASN A 106 -8.85 13.75 -19.13
C ASN A 106 -7.99 14.17 -17.92
N TYR A 107 -6.69 14.38 -18.17
CA TYR A 107 -5.76 15.03 -17.27
C TYR A 107 -5.22 16.32 -17.90
N VAL A 108 -5.10 17.37 -17.10
CA VAL A 108 -4.58 18.67 -17.54
C VAL A 108 -3.41 19.05 -16.66
N GLU A 109 -2.32 19.50 -17.28
CA GLU A 109 -1.14 19.97 -16.55
C GLU A 109 -1.44 21.27 -15.79
N VAL A 110 -1.00 21.32 -14.54
CA VAL A 110 -1.08 22.48 -13.65
C VAL A 110 0.30 23.12 -13.60
N THR A 111 0.35 24.42 -13.81
CA THR A 111 1.59 25.20 -13.79
C THR A 111 1.56 26.18 -12.61
N ASN A 112 1.78 27.47 -12.84
CA ASN A 112 1.82 28.51 -11.82
C ASN A 112 0.43 28.96 -11.34
N ASP A 113 -0.64 28.30 -11.78
CA ASP A 113 -2.02 28.57 -11.39
C ASP A 113 -2.54 27.60 -10.31
N ALA A 114 -1.65 26.82 -9.68
CA ALA A 114 -2.03 25.80 -8.70
C ALA A 114 -2.91 26.31 -7.56
N PRO A 115 -2.66 27.45 -6.90
CA PRO A 115 -3.55 27.98 -5.86
C PRO A 115 -4.98 28.20 -6.36
N ALA A 116 -5.14 28.64 -7.61
CA ALA A 116 -6.45 28.85 -8.22
C ALA A 116 -7.16 27.53 -8.57
N GLN A 117 -6.41 26.46 -8.88
CA GLN A 117 -7.00 25.15 -9.10
C GLN A 117 -7.39 24.47 -7.76
N LEU A 118 -6.59 24.66 -6.72
CA LEU A 118 -6.84 24.12 -5.37
C LEU A 118 -7.99 24.82 -4.64
N SER A 119 -8.28 26.09 -4.96
CA SER A 119 -9.42 26.81 -4.39
C SER A 119 -10.77 26.43 -5.00
N ARG A 120 -10.78 25.60 -6.06
CA ARG A 120 -12.02 25.10 -6.66
C ARG A 120 -12.74 24.12 -5.72
N PRO A 121 -14.07 23.99 -5.86
CA PRO A 121 -14.85 23.12 -4.98
C PRO A 121 -14.32 21.69 -4.93
N PHE A 122 -14.19 21.14 -3.72
CA PHE A 122 -14.01 19.71 -3.52
C PHE A 122 -15.37 19.03 -3.38
N ARG A 123 -15.66 18.09 -4.27
CA ARG A 123 -16.91 17.34 -4.33
C ARG A 123 -16.74 15.98 -3.66
N ASP A 124 -17.71 15.64 -2.82
CA ASP A 124 -17.95 14.32 -2.30
C ASP A 124 -19.04 13.64 -3.12
N LEU A 125 -18.61 12.68 -3.95
CA LEU A 125 -19.48 12.01 -4.90
C LEU A 125 -20.54 11.13 -4.25
N ARG A 126 -20.51 10.89 -2.93
CA ARG A 126 -21.58 10.16 -2.22
C ARG A 126 -22.88 10.96 -2.19
N PHE A 127 -22.82 12.30 -2.22
CA PHE A 127 -23.99 13.16 -2.16
C PHE A 127 -24.53 13.53 -3.56
N ALA A 128 -25.80 13.20 -3.82
CA ALA A 128 -26.44 13.47 -5.11
C ALA A 128 -26.40 14.95 -5.52
N ALA A 129 -26.61 15.85 -4.57
CA ALA A 129 -26.55 17.29 -4.82
C ALA A 129 -25.15 17.76 -5.28
N GLN A 130 -24.09 17.14 -4.77
CA GLN A 130 -22.72 17.48 -5.16
C GLN A 130 -22.37 16.92 -6.54
N ARG A 131 -22.88 15.73 -6.89
CA ARG A 131 -22.76 15.19 -8.26
C ARG A 131 -23.49 16.06 -9.28
N ALA A 132 -24.68 16.56 -8.94
CA ALA A 132 -25.46 17.44 -9.81
C ALA A 132 -24.79 18.81 -10.03
N ALA A 133 -24.00 19.28 -9.06
CA ALA A 133 -23.27 20.54 -9.14
C ALA A 133 -21.83 20.40 -9.67
N LEU A 134 -21.38 19.18 -9.98
CA LEU A 134 -20.01 18.90 -10.41
C LEU A 134 -19.71 19.57 -11.76
N THR A 135 -18.66 20.39 -11.79
CA THR A 135 -18.10 20.93 -13.04
C THR A 135 -16.83 20.19 -13.44
N PRO A 136 -16.38 20.24 -14.71
CA PRO A 136 -15.21 19.48 -15.15
C PRO A 136 -13.90 19.81 -14.43
N ASN A 137 -13.84 20.99 -13.81
CA ASN A 137 -12.63 21.53 -13.20
C ASN A 137 -12.64 21.47 -11.67
N ASP A 138 -13.74 21.00 -11.07
CA ASP A 138 -13.84 20.79 -9.62
C ASP A 138 -12.88 19.68 -9.18
N ASN A 139 -12.47 19.72 -7.91
CA ASN A 139 -11.72 18.63 -7.30
C ASN A 139 -12.68 17.60 -6.71
N VAL A 140 -12.24 16.35 -6.53
CA VAL A 140 -13.02 15.28 -5.91
C VAL A 140 -12.23 14.70 -4.73
N PHE A 141 -12.86 14.56 -3.57
CA PHE A 141 -12.20 13.95 -2.41
C PHE A 141 -11.80 12.49 -2.70
N GLY A 142 -10.58 12.12 -2.29
CA GLY A 142 -10.03 10.78 -2.54
C GLY A 142 -9.46 10.55 -3.94
N ILE A 143 -9.58 11.52 -4.85
CA ILE A 143 -8.95 11.48 -6.18
C ILE A 143 -7.84 12.54 -6.21
N PRO A 144 -6.57 12.17 -6.00
CA PRO A 144 -5.45 13.11 -6.00
C PRO A 144 -5.07 13.59 -7.41
N TRP A 145 -4.26 14.64 -7.47
CA TRP A 145 -3.53 14.99 -8.69
C TRP A 145 -2.38 13.99 -8.89
N VAL A 146 -1.90 13.85 -10.12
CA VAL A 146 -0.79 12.96 -10.46
C VAL A 146 0.49 13.80 -10.53
N ILE A 147 1.48 13.48 -9.69
CA ILE A 147 2.74 14.23 -9.58
C ILE A 147 3.90 13.33 -10.02
N ALA A 148 4.68 13.79 -10.99
CA ALA A 148 5.90 13.12 -11.38
C ALA A 148 6.96 13.26 -10.29
N ALA A 149 7.69 12.19 -9.97
CA ALA A 149 8.79 12.24 -9.03
C ALA A 149 9.91 13.14 -9.56
N LYS A 150 10.55 13.90 -8.66
CA LYS A 150 11.64 14.82 -8.99
C LYS A 150 12.63 14.89 -7.85
N LYS A 151 13.93 14.94 -8.18
CA LYS A 151 15.00 14.98 -7.19
C LYS A 151 15.02 16.29 -6.39
N GLY A 152 15.27 16.17 -5.10
CA GLY A 152 15.58 17.27 -4.19
C GLY A 152 14.35 18.01 -3.68
N LEU A 153 13.18 17.38 -3.72
CA LEU A 153 11.92 17.96 -3.26
C LEU A 153 11.51 17.35 -1.91
N PRO A 154 11.14 18.16 -0.91
CA PRO A 154 10.48 17.65 0.28
C PRO A 154 9.11 17.06 -0.07
N ASN A 155 8.63 16.16 0.77
CA ASN A 155 7.43 15.37 0.51
C ASN A 155 6.63 15.13 1.79
N PHE A 156 5.37 14.75 1.63
CA PHE A 156 4.53 14.26 2.72
C PHE A 156 5.11 12.96 3.28
N ASN A 157 5.09 12.79 4.61
CA ASN A 157 5.65 11.60 5.24
C ASN A 157 4.61 10.79 6.00
N GLU A 158 3.82 11.43 6.87
CA GLU A 158 2.90 10.73 7.75
C GLU A 158 1.66 11.56 8.08
N TYR A 159 0.52 10.88 8.13
CA TYR A 159 -0.66 11.35 8.85
C TYR A 159 -1.01 10.36 9.95
N GLY A 160 -1.34 10.86 11.12
CA GLY A 160 -1.79 10.03 12.21
C GLY A 160 -2.87 10.69 13.05
N VAL A 161 -3.68 9.84 13.69
CA VAL A 161 -4.62 10.25 14.72
C VAL A 161 -4.41 9.41 15.98
N MET A 162 -4.24 10.11 17.09
CA MET A 162 -4.21 9.53 18.43
C MET A 162 -5.55 9.79 19.12
N THR A 163 -6.36 8.74 19.25
CA THR A 163 -7.62 8.81 20.00
C THR A 163 -7.35 8.45 21.45
N THR A 164 -7.57 9.40 22.36
CA THR A 164 -7.55 9.16 23.80
C THR A 164 -8.96 8.92 24.30
N LEU A 165 -9.15 7.76 24.89
CA LEU A 165 -10.39 7.32 25.52
C LEU A 165 -10.20 7.34 27.02
N GLU A 166 -11.11 7.99 27.73
CA GLU A 166 -11.13 8.02 29.18
C GLU A 166 -12.50 7.57 29.68
N MET A 167 -12.51 6.66 30.65
CA MET A 167 -13.72 6.17 31.28
C MET A 167 -13.54 6.14 32.79
N THR A 168 -14.45 6.77 33.53
CA THR A 168 -14.43 6.81 35.00
C THR A 168 -15.74 6.29 35.56
N ARG A 169 -15.66 5.39 36.56
CA ARG A 169 -16.85 4.92 37.28
C ARG A 169 -16.94 5.57 38.66
N LYS A 170 -18.05 6.26 38.91
CA LYS A 170 -18.42 6.75 40.25
C LYS A 170 -19.59 5.94 40.77
N LEU A 171 -19.61 5.73 42.08
CA LEU A 171 -20.69 5.04 42.78
C LEU A 171 -21.22 5.94 43.90
N GLU A 172 -22.50 5.82 44.21
CA GLU A 172 -23.15 6.48 45.33
C GLU A 172 -23.95 5.46 46.13
N ILE A 173 -23.84 5.51 47.46
CA ILE A 173 -24.73 4.80 48.37
C ILE A 173 -25.78 5.80 48.87
N ASN A 174 -27.04 5.47 48.63
CA ASN A 174 -28.21 6.22 49.08
C ASN A 174 -29.01 5.35 50.06
N LYS A 175 -29.01 5.72 51.33
CA LYS A 175 -29.79 5.03 52.38
C LYS A 175 -31.27 5.34 52.33
N THR A 176 -31.74 6.27 51.49
CA THR A 176 -33.10 6.83 51.42
C THR A 176 -33.51 7.75 52.58
N ALA A 177 -33.05 7.48 53.81
CA ALA A 177 -33.24 8.32 54.99
C ALA A 177 -32.10 8.11 56.03
N PRO A 178 -31.88 9.05 56.98
CA PRO A 178 -30.79 8.96 57.97
C PRO A 178 -30.70 7.65 58.77
N ALA A 179 -31.84 7.03 59.07
CA ALA A 179 -31.93 5.83 59.91
C ALA A 179 -32.57 4.62 59.18
N ALA A 180 -32.55 4.62 57.85
CA ALA A 180 -33.16 3.52 57.09
C ALA A 180 -32.37 2.20 57.25
N PRO A 181 -33.06 1.05 57.36
CA PRO A 181 -32.42 -0.26 57.41
C PRO A 181 -31.69 -0.59 56.10
N MET A 182 -30.62 -1.41 56.18
CA MET A 182 -29.71 -1.70 55.06
C MET A 182 -30.40 -2.30 53.82
N ASN A 183 -31.50 -3.03 53.99
CA ASN A 183 -32.27 -3.60 52.88
C ASN A 183 -32.97 -2.54 52.00
N LEU A 184 -33.09 -1.30 52.48
CA LEU A 184 -33.62 -0.17 51.70
C LEU A 184 -32.53 0.66 51.02
N TRP A 185 -31.26 0.36 51.28
CA TRP A 185 -30.15 1.13 50.71
C TRP A 185 -30.03 0.80 49.22
N GLN A 186 -29.68 1.81 48.44
CA GLN A 186 -29.46 1.71 47.00
C GLN A 186 -28.02 2.05 46.70
N THR A 187 -27.39 1.29 45.80
CA THR A 187 -26.11 1.68 45.18
C THR A 187 -26.39 2.15 43.77
N ASN A 188 -26.03 3.40 43.48
CA ASN A 188 -26.21 4.01 42.18
C ASN A 188 -24.86 4.09 41.46
N GLN A 189 -24.89 3.91 40.14
CA GLN A 189 -23.71 3.95 39.29
C GLN A 189 -23.75 5.15 38.34
N MET A 190 -22.57 5.69 38.05
CA MET A 190 -22.36 6.71 37.04
C MET A 190 -21.10 6.40 36.24
N MET A 191 -21.25 6.33 34.91
CA MET A 191 -20.16 6.15 33.97
C MET A 191 -19.88 7.46 33.26
N VAL A 192 -18.71 8.04 33.47
CA VAL A 192 -18.24 9.26 32.80
C VAL A 192 -17.29 8.87 31.69
N ILE A 193 -17.50 9.38 30.48
CA ILE A 193 -16.69 9.08 29.30
C ILE A 193 -16.20 10.38 28.68
N GLY A 194 -14.91 10.41 28.34
CA GLY A 194 -14.27 11.48 27.58
C GLY A 194 -13.57 10.89 26.36
N ILE A 195 -13.62 11.62 25.24
CA ILE A 195 -12.93 11.27 24.00
C ILE A 195 -12.25 12.52 23.44
N SER A 196 -10.94 12.45 23.24
CA SER A 196 -10.20 13.45 22.48
C SER A 196 -9.41 12.79 21.35
N ASN A 197 -9.18 13.54 20.28
CA ASN A 197 -8.41 13.11 19.13
C ASN A 197 -7.33 14.13 18.86
N MET A 198 -6.09 13.67 18.77
CA MET A 198 -4.96 14.49 18.36
C MET A 198 -4.57 14.13 16.93
N PHE A 199 -4.61 15.12 16.05
CA PHE A 199 -4.25 14.98 14.64
C PHE A 199 -2.80 15.41 14.46
N GLY A 200 -2.02 14.52 13.86
CA GLY A 200 -0.63 14.72 13.48
C GLY A 200 -0.50 14.65 11.97
N MET A 201 0.22 15.60 11.38
CA MET A 201 0.67 15.52 10.00
C MET A 201 2.12 15.96 9.93
N GLU A 202 2.91 15.23 9.16
CA GLU A 202 4.33 15.45 9.00
C GLU A 202 4.73 15.42 7.52
N ALA A 203 5.66 16.31 7.19
CA ALA A 203 6.42 16.31 5.96
C ALA A 203 7.90 16.09 6.25
N TRP A 204 8.65 15.65 5.24
CA TRP A 204 10.06 15.33 5.38
C TRP A 204 10.89 15.82 4.20
N ASN A 205 12.02 16.47 4.49
CA ASN A 205 13.09 16.62 3.52
C ASN A 205 14.00 15.40 3.61
N SER A 206 13.74 14.37 2.80
CA SER A 206 14.48 13.11 2.84
C SER A 206 15.90 13.17 2.25
N TYR A 207 16.31 14.34 1.72
CA TYR A 207 17.63 14.57 1.13
C TYR A 207 18.64 15.06 2.15
N GLN A 208 19.93 14.86 1.86
CA GLN A 208 21.02 15.32 2.73
C GLN A 208 21.21 16.84 2.75
N THR A 209 20.72 17.53 1.73
CA THR A 209 20.89 18.98 1.58
C THR A 209 19.63 19.74 1.97
N ASP A 210 19.83 20.93 2.53
CA ASP A 210 18.75 21.87 2.82
C ASP A 210 17.97 22.23 1.56
N TYR A 211 16.65 22.38 1.69
CA TYR A 211 15.81 22.74 0.55
C TYR A 211 15.98 24.23 0.21
N PRO A 212 16.41 24.59 -1.01
CA PRO A 212 16.90 25.94 -1.29
C PRO A 212 15.80 27.00 -1.50
N ARG A 213 14.52 26.62 -1.52
CA ARG A 213 13.40 27.51 -1.88
C ARG A 213 12.37 27.58 -0.75
N GLY A 214 11.59 28.66 -0.74
CA GLY A 214 10.51 28.80 0.24
C GLY A 214 9.33 27.88 -0.09
N VAL A 215 8.77 27.23 0.93
CA VAL A 215 7.63 26.30 0.78
C VAL A 215 6.50 26.75 1.68
N ARG A 216 5.30 26.82 1.11
CA ARG A 216 4.06 26.94 1.88
C ARG A 216 3.42 25.58 2.04
N LEU A 217 3.30 25.14 3.28
CA LEU A 217 2.81 23.84 3.70
C LEU A 217 1.43 23.99 4.33
N GLN A 218 0.40 23.48 3.65
CA GLN A 218 -0.99 23.56 4.09
C GLN A 218 -1.48 22.16 4.48
N ALA A 219 -1.90 21.99 5.72
CA ALA A 219 -2.41 20.74 6.25
C ALA A 219 -3.87 20.94 6.65
N THR A 220 -4.79 20.11 6.14
CA THR A 220 -6.22 20.16 6.48
C THR A 220 -6.75 18.75 6.71
N VAL A 221 -7.51 18.56 7.79
CA VAL A 221 -8.22 17.31 8.04
C VAL A 221 -9.69 17.62 8.23
N GLN A 222 -10.56 17.05 7.39
CA GLN A 222 -12.02 17.07 7.63
C GLN A 222 -12.41 15.77 8.29
N SER A 223 -12.88 15.83 9.52
CA SER A 223 -13.23 14.63 10.27
C SER A 223 -14.67 14.66 10.73
N SER A 224 -15.32 13.51 10.63
CA SER A 224 -16.63 13.26 11.19
C SER A 224 -16.54 12.10 12.17
N MET A 225 -17.14 12.29 13.34
CA MET A 225 -17.17 11.27 14.38
C MET A 225 -18.59 11.06 14.86
N VAL A 226 -18.94 9.79 15.07
CA VAL A 226 -20.21 9.38 15.66
C VAL A 226 -19.95 8.42 16.82
N VAL A 227 -20.59 8.71 17.93
CA VAL A 227 -20.65 7.84 19.11
C VAL A 227 -22.03 7.19 19.11
N THR A 228 -22.06 5.87 19.24
CA THR A 228 -23.28 5.06 19.18
C THR A 228 -23.35 4.12 20.38
N ASN A 229 -24.51 3.50 20.61
CA ASN A 229 -24.64 2.39 21.55
C ASN A 229 -24.89 1.06 20.83
N ARG A 230 -24.97 -0.06 21.57
CA ARG A 230 -25.28 -1.40 21.01
C ARG A 230 -26.59 -1.48 20.22
N ARG A 231 -27.54 -0.57 20.45
CA ARG A 231 -28.81 -0.50 19.69
C ARG A 231 -28.66 0.24 18.36
N GLY A 232 -27.45 0.71 18.02
CA GLY A 232 -27.18 1.54 16.85
C GLY A 232 -27.70 2.99 16.98
N MET A 233 -28.13 3.41 18.17
CA MET A 233 -28.60 4.78 18.38
C MET A 233 -27.43 5.75 18.34
N LEU A 234 -27.58 6.86 17.61
CA LEU A 234 -26.63 7.97 17.62
C LEU A 234 -26.70 8.68 18.98
N LEU A 235 -25.62 8.61 19.76
CA LEU A 235 -25.49 9.31 21.04
C LEU A 235 -24.96 10.72 20.85
N ARG A 236 -23.93 10.87 20.01
CA ARG A 236 -23.29 12.14 19.65
C ARG A 236 -22.72 12.07 18.25
N SER A 237 -22.75 13.20 17.55
CA SER A 237 -22.02 13.40 16.29
C SER A 237 -21.24 14.70 16.38
N ASN A 238 -19.99 14.69 15.91
CA ASN A 238 -19.18 15.89 15.80
C ASN A 238 -18.54 15.97 14.42
N TRP A 239 -18.33 17.21 13.98
CA TRP A 239 -17.58 17.54 12.78
C TRP A 239 -16.53 18.57 13.14
N PHE A 240 -15.31 18.39 12.66
CA PHE A 240 -14.22 19.34 12.87
C PHE A 240 -13.29 19.38 11.66
N THR A 241 -12.71 20.55 11.44
CA THR A 241 -11.80 20.81 10.32
C THR A 241 -10.53 21.52 10.82
N PRO A 242 -9.64 20.85 11.60
CA PRO A 242 -8.35 21.43 11.91
C PRO A 242 -7.58 21.69 10.61
N SER A 243 -6.99 22.88 10.55
CA SER A 243 -6.22 23.34 9.39
C SER A 243 -5.05 24.19 9.84
N GLN A 244 -3.91 24.04 9.18
CA GLN A 244 -2.70 24.80 9.42
C GLN A 244 -2.10 25.24 8.10
N ASP A 245 -1.42 26.39 8.11
CA ASP A 245 -0.76 27.00 6.96
C ASP A 245 0.59 27.57 7.45
N GLN A 246 1.66 26.87 7.12
CA GLN A 246 3.02 27.18 7.55
C GLN A 246 3.84 27.63 6.35
N LEU A 247 4.53 28.77 6.48
CA LEU A 247 5.54 29.19 5.53
C LEU A 247 6.92 28.82 6.08
N ILE A 248 7.69 28.09 5.28
CA ILE A 248 9.10 27.77 5.55
C ILE A 248 9.94 28.59 4.58
N GLY A 249 10.86 29.38 5.09
CA GLY A 249 11.71 30.26 4.28
C GLY A 249 12.72 29.49 3.43
N PRO A 250 13.32 30.16 2.42
CA PRO A 250 14.37 29.55 1.61
C PRO A 250 15.55 29.07 2.45
N SER A 251 16.01 27.84 2.22
CA SER A 251 17.11 27.20 2.96
C SER A 251 16.87 27.04 4.47
N GLU A 252 15.63 27.21 4.96
CA GLU A 252 15.30 26.97 6.37
C GLU A 252 14.96 25.50 6.63
N TRP A 253 14.43 24.78 5.62
CA TRP A 253 14.14 23.35 5.74
C TRP A 253 15.41 22.52 5.60
N ALA A 254 16.02 22.20 6.74
CA ALA A 254 17.27 21.45 6.79
C ALA A 254 17.17 20.06 6.12
N GLY A 255 18.30 19.56 5.62
CA GLY A 255 18.43 18.20 5.13
C GLY A 255 18.07 17.16 6.20
N GLN A 256 17.36 16.11 5.81
CA GLN A 256 16.89 15.01 6.67
C GLN A 256 15.92 15.44 7.79
N ALA A 257 15.43 16.68 7.78
CA ALA A 257 14.57 17.21 8.84
C ALA A 257 13.08 17.02 8.57
N PHE A 258 12.36 16.69 9.63
CA PHE A 258 10.90 16.60 9.65
C PHE A 258 10.27 17.96 9.97
N GLU A 259 9.19 18.28 9.28
CA GLU A 259 8.33 19.44 9.54
C GLU A 259 6.94 18.95 9.92
N ILE A 260 6.41 19.44 11.04
CA ILE A 260 5.15 18.97 11.60
C ILE A 260 4.13 20.12 11.49
N PRO A 261 3.51 20.34 10.32
CA PRO A 261 2.56 21.44 10.12
C PRO A 261 1.32 21.31 11.00
N MET A 262 0.98 20.11 11.48
CA MET A 262 -0.19 19.89 12.32
C MET A 262 0.12 18.95 13.48
N GLN A 263 -0.13 19.44 14.70
CA GLN A 263 -0.21 18.64 15.92
C GLN A 263 -1.28 19.26 16.84
N GLN A 264 -2.55 18.91 16.60
CA GLN A 264 -3.68 19.58 17.24
C GLN A 264 -4.62 18.59 17.92
N THR A 265 -4.93 18.83 19.20
CA THR A 265 -5.93 18.07 19.95
C THR A 265 -7.31 18.71 19.83
N VAL A 266 -8.30 17.90 19.46
CA VAL A 266 -9.72 18.27 19.43
C VAL A 266 -10.45 17.38 20.44
N VAL A 267 -11.20 18.00 21.35
CA VAL A 267 -12.08 17.28 22.28
C VAL A 267 -13.37 16.92 21.55
N THR A 268 -13.56 15.64 21.26
CA THR A 268 -14.73 15.14 20.54
C THR A 268 -15.89 14.93 21.49
N LEU A 269 -15.63 14.33 22.65
CA LEU A 269 -16.62 14.15 23.70
C LEU A 269 -16.02 14.72 24.99
N THR A 270 -16.54 15.87 25.41
CA THR A 270 -16.31 16.38 26.75
C THR A 270 -16.83 15.36 27.76
N ASN A 271 -16.26 15.34 28.96
CA ASN A 271 -16.67 14.42 30.02
C ASN A 271 -18.20 14.37 30.17
N SER A 272 -18.78 13.24 29.77
CA SER A 272 -20.21 13.05 29.66
C SER A 272 -20.62 11.79 30.38
N VAL A 273 -21.73 11.86 31.12
CA VAL A 273 -22.32 10.75 31.81
C VAL A 273 -23.20 9.96 30.85
N TYR A 274 -22.96 8.65 30.76
CA TYR A 274 -23.82 7.75 30.02
C TYR A 274 -24.98 7.26 30.89
N SER A 275 -26.21 7.47 30.41
CA SER A 275 -27.44 6.97 31.03
C SER A 275 -27.94 5.75 30.26
N HIS A 276 -27.94 4.57 30.88
CA HIS A 276 -28.36 3.34 30.20
C HIS A 276 -29.89 3.27 30.04
N LEU A 277 -30.63 3.88 30.96
CA LEU A 277 -32.08 3.92 30.92
C LEU A 277 -32.59 4.72 29.71
N THR A 278 -32.01 5.90 29.48
CA THR A 278 -32.43 6.79 28.39
C THR A 278 -31.63 6.59 27.10
N GLY A 279 -30.47 5.93 27.18
CA GLY A 279 -29.57 5.76 26.05
C GLY A 279 -28.99 7.09 25.56
N GLN A 280 -28.59 7.97 26.48
CA GLN A 280 -28.11 9.33 26.18
C GLN A 280 -26.78 9.64 26.89
N LEU A 281 -26.00 10.55 26.30
CA LEU A 281 -24.83 11.17 26.92
C LEU A 281 -25.19 12.56 27.44
N ILE A 282 -25.03 12.78 28.75
CA ILE A 282 -25.34 14.05 29.42
C ILE A 282 -24.02 14.68 29.84
N GLU A 283 -23.71 15.89 29.37
CA GLU A 283 -22.43 16.52 29.70
C GLU A 283 -22.32 16.80 31.20
N ALA A 284 -21.20 16.41 31.81
CA ALA A 284 -21.01 16.50 33.25
C ALA A 284 -21.09 17.95 33.77
N ALA A 285 -20.81 18.96 32.93
CA ALA A 285 -20.91 20.37 33.27
C ALA A 285 -22.33 20.83 33.59
N PHE A 286 -23.36 20.20 33.00
CA PHE A 286 -24.77 20.54 33.23
C PHE A 286 -25.44 19.65 34.28
N LEU A 287 -24.68 18.73 34.88
CA LEU A 287 -25.21 17.81 35.86
C LEU A 287 -25.19 18.40 37.26
N SER A 288 -26.32 18.23 37.96
CA SER A 288 -26.31 18.33 39.40
C SER A 288 -25.32 17.29 39.95
N PRO A 289 -24.45 17.63 40.92
CA PRO A 289 -23.48 16.69 41.49
C PRO A 289 -24.11 15.49 42.23
N TYR A 290 -25.44 15.39 42.21
CA TYR A 290 -26.26 14.34 42.83
C TYR A 290 -27.01 13.48 41.79
N LEU A 291 -26.78 13.68 40.49
CA LEU A 291 -27.46 12.90 39.46
C LEU A 291 -26.65 11.63 39.12
N PHE A 292 -27.07 10.51 39.68
CA PHE A 292 -26.68 9.17 39.23
C PHE A 292 -27.83 8.60 38.37
N PRO A 293 -27.63 8.42 37.05
CA PRO A 293 -28.70 8.00 36.15
C PRO A 293 -29.09 6.54 36.37
N ASP A 294 -28.11 5.68 36.70
CA ASP A 294 -28.29 4.25 36.84
C ASP A 294 -28.50 3.92 38.32
N ARG A 295 -29.76 3.82 38.73
CA ARG A 295 -30.14 3.61 40.13
C ARG A 295 -30.34 2.14 40.44
N ASN A 296 -29.58 1.61 41.40
CA ASN A 296 -29.63 0.22 41.83
C ASN A 296 -29.48 -0.81 40.69
N ILE A 297 -28.74 -0.42 39.65
CA ILE A 297 -28.37 -1.27 38.51
C ILE A 297 -26.90 -1.01 38.17
N PHE A 298 -26.23 -2.03 37.66
CA PHE A 298 -24.78 -2.07 37.38
C PHE A 298 -24.53 -2.47 35.93
N PRO A 299 -24.93 -1.65 34.96
CA PRO A 299 -24.71 -1.94 33.56
C PRO A 299 -23.24 -1.71 33.18
N THR A 300 -22.78 -2.44 32.17
CA THR A 300 -21.53 -2.16 31.47
C THR A 300 -21.88 -1.28 30.28
N PRO A 301 -21.19 -0.13 30.06
CA PRO A 301 -21.46 0.69 28.89
C PRO A 301 -21.21 -0.13 27.63
N GLU A 302 -21.99 0.05 26.57
CA GLU A 302 -21.78 -0.61 25.27
C GLU A 302 -21.76 0.45 24.19
N ILE A 303 -20.58 1.03 23.96
CA ILE A 303 -20.44 2.25 23.18
C ILE A 303 -19.51 2.01 21.99
N GLY A 304 -20.01 2.30 20.80
CA GLY A 304 -19.23 2.28 19.57
C GLY A 304 -18.76 3.68 19.21
N LEU A 305 -17.55 3.78 18.66
CA LEU A 305 -17.04 4.98 18.02
C LEU A 305 -16.72 4.67 16.56
N ALA A 306 -17.21 5.52 15.66
CA ALA A 306 -16.75 5.56 14.29
C ALA A 306 -16.26 6.96 13.96
N MET A 307 -15.10 7.03 13.30
CA MET A 307 -14.47 8.25 12.82
C MET A 307 -14.12 8.05 11.36
N THR A 308 -14.28 9.09 10.55
CA THR A 308 -13.73 9.13 9.20
C THR A 308 -12.95 10.42 9.04
N ASN A 309 -11.80 10.36 8.37
CA ASN A 309 -10.98 11.52 8.06
C ASN A 309 -10.81 11.67 6.55
N ARG A 310 -10.90 12.91 6.07
CA ARG A 310 -10.36 13.35 4.79
C ARG A 310 -9.14 14.19 5.06
N VAL A 311 -8.05 13.88 4.40
CA VAL A 311 -6.75 14.47 4.69
C VAL A 311 -6.23 15.13 3.43
N GLN A 312 -5.84 16.39 3.57
CA GLN A 312 -5.23 17.17 2.51
C GLN A 312 -3.93 17.77 3.01
N CYS A 313 -2.86 17.55 2.25
CA CYS A 313 -1.57 18.18 2.44
C CYS A 313 -1.20 18.84 1.12
N VAL A 314 -0.87 20.12 1.14
CA VAL A 314 -0.44 20.85 -0.06
C VAL A 314 0.91 21.49 0.22
N MET A 315 1.89 21.19 -0.62
CA MET A 315 3.18 21.88 -0.62
C MET A 315 3.29 22.72 -1.87
N ILE A 316 3.41 24.04 -1.71
CA ILE A 316 3.51 24.99 -2.81
C ILE A 316 4.87 25.68 -2.73
N ASP A 317 5.59 25.73 -3.85
CA ASP A 317 6.76 26.59 -4.00
C ASP A 317 6.31 28.04 -3.99
N GLU A 318 6.76 28.82 -2.99
CA GLU A 318 6.26 30.17 -2.73
C GLU A 318 6.57 31.12 -3.90
N GLN A 319 7.67 30.92 -4.61
CA GLN A 319 8.09 31.80 -5.70
C GLN A 319 7.33 31.54 -7.00
N THR A 320 7.16 30.28 -7.39
CA THR A 320 6.55 29.90 -8.68
C THR A 320 5.06 29.61 -8.58
N GLN A 321 4.53 29.47 -7.37
CA GLN A 321 3.13 29.08 -7.12
C GLN A 321 2.77 27.73 -7.76
N ARG A 322 3.76 26.83 -7.87
CA ARG A 322 3.59 25.47 -8.37
C ARG A 322 3.55 24.48 -7.21
N VAL A 323 2.84 23.37 -7.39
CA VAL A 323 2.83 22.27 -6.41
C VAL A 323 4.17 21.54 -6.43
N ILE A 324 4.70 21.30 -5.23
CA ILE A 324 5.83 20.40 -4.95
C ILE A 324 5.29 19.00 -4.66
N ASP A 325 4.31 18.89 -3.76
CA ASP A 325 3.65 17.64 -3.37
C ASP A 325 2.19 17.89 -2.96
N TYR A 326 1.31 16.89 -3.12
CA TYR A 326 -0.13 17.02 -2.88
C TYR A 326 -0.83 15.73 -2.44
N VAL A 327 -1.38 15.74 -1.23
CA VAL A 327 -2.16 14.63 -0.68
C VAL A 327 -3.66 14.97 -0.72
N ASN A 328 -4.49 14.01 -1.16
CA ASN A 328 -5.94 14.10 -1.11
C ASN A 328 -6.55 12.72 -0.81
N LEU A 329 -6.71 12.43 0.48
CA LEU A 329 -7.22 11.15 0.98
C LEU A 329 -8.67 11.30 1.44
N ASP A 330 -9.47 10.28 1.20
CA ASP A 330 -10.83 10.13 1.74
C ASP A 330 -11.00 8.71 2.28
N ASN A 331 -12.08 8.48 3.01
CA ASN A 331 -12.47 7.18 3.53
C ASN A 331 -11.42 6.56 4.49
N LEU A 332 -10.68 7.41 5.23
CA LEU A 332 -9.83 6.95 6.34
C LEU A 332 -10.71 6.68 7.56
N VAL A 333 -11.39 5.53 7.54
CA VAL A 333 -12.40 5.15 8.52
C VAL A 333 -11.79 4.30 9.64
N THR A 334 -11.99 4.74 10.87
CA THR A 334 -11.72 3.97 12.09
C THR A 334 -13.04 3.62 12.76
N ARG A 335 -13.22 2.34 13.11
CA ARG A 335 -14.36 1.87 13.91
C ARG A 335 -13.84 1.06 15.07
N MET A 336 -14.38 1.30 16.25
CA MET A 336 -13.98 0.62 17.47
C MET A 336 -15.16 0.48 18.42
N ASP A 337 -15.20 -0.63 19.14
CA ASP A 337 -16.07 -0.80 20.31
C ASP A 337 -15.29 -0.28 21.52
N LEU A 338 -15.64 0.90 22.01
CA LEU A 338 -14.92 1.55 23.11
C LEU A 338 -14.93 0.70 24.37
N THR A 339 -16.03 0.00 24.61
CA THR A 339 -16.18 -0.88 25.76
C THR A 339 -15.24 -2.05 25.66
N GLN A 340 -15.17 -2.71 24.49
CA GLN A 340 -14.24 -3.80 24.26
C GLN A 340 -12.79 -3.31 24.33
N GLU A 341 -12.49 -2.15 23.74
CA GLU A 341 -11.14 -1.59 23.74
C GLU A 341 -10.65 -1.29 25.16
N LEU A 342 -11.50 -0.75 26.04
CA LEU A 342 -11.16 -0.42 27.43
C LEU A 342 -11.22 -1.62 28.38
N LEU A 343 -12.25 -2.48 28.27
CA LEU A 343 -12.51 -3.55 29.23
C LEU A 343 -11.96 -4.91 28.79
N GLY A 344 -11.85 -5.18 27.47
CA GLY A 344 -11.30 -6.44 26.94
C GLY A 344 -9.81 -6.61 27.19
N ALA A 345 -9.05 -5.50 27.27
CA ALA A 345 -7.64 -5.49 27.65
C ALA A 345 -7.39 -5.77 29.14
N ALA A 346 -8.45 -5.89 29.96
CA ALA A 346 -8.36 -6.13 31.39
C ALA A 346 -8.37 -7.63 31.79
N VAL A 347 -8.55 -8.55 30.84
CA VAL A 347 -8.88 -9.97 31.12
C VAL A 347 -7.66 -10.92 31.02
N GLY A 348 -6.46 -10.44 30.64
CA GLY A 348 -5.38 -11.32 30.14
C GLY A 348 -4.01 -11.32 30.84
N GLY A 349 -3.79 -10.64 31.96
CA GLY A 349 -2.46 -10.58 32.60
C GLY A 349 -2.54 -10.70 34.12
N VAL A 350 -1.78 -11.62 34.70
CA VAL A 350 -1.65 -11.78 36.16
C VAL A 350 -0.51 -10.87 36.64
N GLY A 351 -0.84 -9.71 37.22
CA GLY A 351 0.08 -8.83 37.92
C GLY A 351 -0.47 -8.44 39.29
N SER A 352 0.32 -8.61 40.36
CA SER A 352 -0.13 -8.26 41.71
C SER A 352 -0.21 -6.73 41.88
N GLY A 353 -1.41 -6.16 42.00
CA GLY A 353 -1.65 -4.72 42.27
C GLY A 353 -2.61 -4.00 41.31
N ASP A 354 -3.26 -4.74 40.41
CA ASP A 354 -3.89 -4.25 39.18
C ASP A 354 -5.13 -3.36 39.34
N SER A 355 -5.05 -2.12 38.83
CA SER A 355 -6.17 -1.25 38.43
C SER A 355 -7.31 -1.99 37.69
N ARG A 356 -6.98 -3.08 36.98
CA ARG A 356 -7.90 -3.91 36.20
C ARG A 356 -8.99 -4.59 37.04
N MET A 357 -8.72 -4.91 38.31
CA MET A 357 -9.70 -5.60 39.17
C MET A 357 -10.99 -4.80 39.37
N PHE A 358 -10.92 -3.47 39.27
CA PHE A 358 -12.07 -2.57 39.39
C PHE A 358 -13.00 -2.62 38.17
N TRP A 359 -12.53 -3.18 37.07
CA TRP A 359 -13.22 -3.22 35.78
C TRP A 359 -13.67 -4.61 35.37
N SER A 360 -13.54 -5.61 36.27
CA SER A 360 -14.16 -6.93 36.08
C SER A 360 -15.67 -6.78 35.86
N THR A 361 -16.13 -7.30 34.72
CA THR A 361 -17.52 -7.28 34.27
C THR A 361 -18.29 -8.52 34.73
N ASN A 362 -17.61 -9.52 35.32
CA ASN A 362 -18.24 -10.68 35.91
C ASN A 362 -19.18 -10.25 37.03
N ARG A 363 -20.39 -10.82 37.06
CA ARG A 363 -21.37 -10.57 38.11
C ARG A 363 -21.22 -11.60 39.22
N LEU A 364 -21.45 -11.17 40.46
CA LEU A 364 -21.36 -12.04 41.63
C LEU A 364 -22.21 -13.31 41.45
N GLY A 365 -21.62 -14.46 41.77
CA GLY A 365 -22.30 -15.77 41.69
C GLY A 365 -22.71 -16.19 40.28
N GLY A 366 -22.14 -15.59 39.22
CA GLY A 366 -22.51 -15.90 37.84
C GLY A 366 -23.89 -15.39 37.43
N GLY A 367 -24.46 -14.44 38.16
CA GLY A 367 -25.77 -13.87 37.87
C GLY A 367 -25.83 -13.13 36.53
N THR A 368 -27.02 -13.04 35.93
CA THR A 368 -27.22 -12.38 34.62
C THR A 368 -27.97 -11.04 34.70
N GLN A 369 -28.57 -10.72 35.85
CA GLN A 369 -29.37 -9.50 36.02
C GLN A 369 -28.51 -8.26 36.26
N LEU A 370 -28.92 -7.11 35.70
CA LEU A 370 -28.23 -5.83 35.90
C LEU A 370 -28.28 -5.32 37.34
N THR A 371 -29.22 -5.78 38.16
CA THR A 371 -29.33 -5.44 39.59
C THR A 371 -28.26 -6.13 40.45
N ILE A 372 -27.57 -7.14 39.92
CA ILE A 372 -26.47 -7.83 40.61
C ILE A 372 -25.18 -7.08 40.30
N PRO A 373 -24.43 -6.60 41.30
CA PRO A 373 -23.19 -5.86 41.07
C PRO A 373 -22.12 -6.72 40.40
N THR A 374 -21.27 -6.08 39.61
CA THR A 374 -20.07 -6.74 39.09
C THR A 374 -19.01 -6.85 40.18
N GLU A 375 -18.10 -7.81 40.05
CA GLU A 375 -16.93 -7.92 40.91
C GLU A 375 -16.14 -6.61 40.95
N GLY A 376 -16.02 -5.92 39.81
CA GLY A 376 -15.37 -4.61 39.75
C GLY A 376 -16.03 -3.54 40.63
N VAL A 377 -17.37 -3.50 40.67
CA VAL A 377 -18.14 -2.60 41.54
C VAL A 377 -17.87 -2.92 43.01
N ILE A 378 -17.86 -4.20 43.36
CA ILE A 378 -17.57 -4.67 44.72
C ILE A 378 -16.15 -4.30 45.13
N ASN A 379 -15.17 -4.56 44.26
CA ASN A 379 -13.77 -4.21 44.50
C ASN A 379 -13.60 -2.71 44.77
N GLN A 380 -14.29 -1.83 44.03
CA GLN A 380 -14.27 -0.39 44.28
C GLN A 380 -14.82 0.00 45.66
N ILE A 381 -15.92 -0.62 46.10
CA ILE A 381 -16.52 -0.38 47.42
C ILE A 381 -15.57 -0.86 48.52
N PHE A 382 -15.03 -2.07 48.38
CA PHE A 382 -14.14 -2.67 49.37
C PHE A 382 -12.81 -1.92 49.48
N THR A 383 -12.25 -1.43 48.37
CA THR A 383 -11.10 -0.52 48.40
C THR A 383 -11.42 0.80 49.09
N SER A 384 -12.63 1.34 48.91
CA SER A 384 -13.06 2.56 49.62
C SER A 384 -13.31 2.36 51.11
N LEU A 385 -13.56 1.12 51.54
CA LEU A 385 -13.59 0.71 52.93
C LEU A 385 -12.21 0.32 53.46
N ASP A 386 -11.20 0.30 52.59
CA ASP A 386 -9.85 -0.16 52.89
C ASP A 386 -9.77 -1.66 53.26
N GLU A 387 -10.79 -2.44 52.90
CA GLU A 387 -10.77 -3.92 53.01
C GLU A 387 -9.93 -4.57 51.90
N ILE A 388 -9.78 -3.87 50.77
CA ILE A 388 -8.81 -4.20 49.71
C ILE A 388 -7.78 -3.08 49.67
N PRO A 389 -6.57 -3.28 50.21
CA PRO A 389 -5.54 -2.24 50.25
C PRO A 389 -5.00 -1.97 48.84
N VAL A 390 -4.81 -0.68 48.52
CA VAL A 390 -4.14 -0.20 47.30
C VAL A 390 -2.99 0.73 47.67
N SER A 391 -2.01 0.87 46.78
CA SER A 391 -0.92 1.83 47.01
C SER A 391 -1.46 3.26 47.09
N GLN A 392 -0.81 4.11 47.89
CA GLN A 392 -1.17 5.52 48.00
C GLN A 392 -1.10 6.22 46.63
N GLN A 393 -0.14 5.82 45.81
CA GLN A 393 0.05 6.33 44.45
C GLN A 393 -1.14 5.98 43.56
N LEU A 394 -1.62 4.74 43.60
CA LEU A 394 -2.81 4.30 42.87
C LEU A 394 -4.05 5.07 43.34
N TRP A 395 -4.28 5.18 44.65
CA TRP A 395 -5.37 5.99 45.19
C TRP A 395 -5.33 7.45 44.71
N SER A 396 -4.16 8.08 44.76
CA SER A 396 -4.00 9.49 44.34
C SER A 396 -4.19 9.72 42.84
N SER A 397 -3.97 8.68 42.02
CA SER A 397 -4.09 8.77 40.55
C SER A 397 -5.54 8.85 40.04
N PHE A 398 -6.52 8.55 40.90
CA PHE A 398 -7.94 8.46 40.56
C PHE A 398 -8.79 9.68 40.95
N LEU A 399 -8.13 10.84 41.08
CA LEU A 399 -8.62 12.14 41.55
C LEU A 399 -10.11 12.28 41.89
N GLY A 400 -10.35 12.30 43.20
CA GLY A 400 -11.42 13.02 43.88
C GLY A 400 -10.90 13.72 45.15
N ARG A 401 -9.91 14.63 45.01
CA ARG A 401 -9.21 15.46 46.04
C ARG A 401 -8.08 14.79 46.87
N GLY A 402 -6.86 15.32 46.66
CA GLY A 402 -5.77 15.59 47.62
C GLY A 402 -4.99 14.43 48.30
N THR A 403 -3.77 14.75 48.72
CA THR A 403 -2.72 13.79 49.16
C THR A 403 -2.75 13.52 50.67
N GLY A 404 -2.33 12.30 51.05
CA GLY A 404 -2.03 11.90 52.43
C GLY A 404 -3.24 11.80 53.36
N ARG A 405 -3.66 12.93 53.94
CA ARG A 405 -4.76 13.00 54.93
C ARG A 405 -6.16 12.88 54.33
N ASP A 406 -6.32 13.25 53.06
CA ASP A 406 -7.63 13.19 52.39
C ASP A 406 -8.09 11.75 52.13
N ARG A 407 -7.17 10.79 51.96
CA ARG A 407 -7.53 9.36 51.80
C ARG A 407 -8.07 8.77 53.11
N GLU A 408 -7.28 8.84 54.17
CA GLU A 408 -7.61 8.25 55.47
C GLU A 408 -8.91 8.84 56.01
N GLU A 409 -9.07 10.15 55.88
CA GLU A 409 -10.31 10.83 56.21
C GLU A 409 -11.48 10.37 55.32
N ALA A 410 -11.32 10.30 54.00
CA ALA A 410 -12.39 9.85 53.11
C ALA A 410 -12.82 8.41 53.37
N VAL A 411 -11.87 7.51 53.66
CA VAL A 411 -12.12 6.13 54.06
C VAL A 411 -12.93 6.11 55.35
N ASP A 412 -12.49 6.77 56.40
CA ASP A 412 -13.17 6.72 57.70
C ASP A 412 -14.55 7.37 57.69
N LEU A 413 -14.68 8.49 56.97
CA LEU A 413 -15.95 9.11 56.70
C LEU A 413 -16.89 8.16 55.96
N PHE A 414 -16.40 7.37 55.01
CA PHE A 414 -17.24 6.41 54.29
C PHE A 414 -17.57 5.17 55.13
N ARG A 415 -16.61 4.61 55.85
CA ARG A 415 -16.78 3.48 56.78
C ARG A 415 -17.85 3.78 57.82
N THR A 416 -17.72 4.92 58.49
CA THR A 416 -18.68 5.33 59.52
C THR A 416 -20.05 5.65 58.94
N PHE A 417 -20.09 6.18 57.71
CA PHE A 417 -21.35 6.31 56.97
C PHE A 417 -22.01 4.95 56.70
N VAL A 418 -21.30 3.91 56.26
CA VAL A 418 -21.90 2.59 56.02
C VAL A 418 -22.04 1.71 57.27
N GLY A 419 -21.69 2.22 58.46
CA GLY A 419 -21.91 1.54 59.75
C GLY A 419 -20.71 0.77 60.30
N PHE A 420 -19.52 0.93 59.71
CA PHE A 420 -18.27 0.37 60.21
C PHE A 420 -17.53 1.36 61.13
N PRO A 421 -16.72 0.89 62.10
CA PRO A 421 -15.88 1.77 62.90
C PRO A 421 -14.79 2.45 62.04
N PRO A 422 -14.36 3.68 62.41
CA PRO A 422 -13.21 4.33 61.78
C PRO A 422 -11.92 3.55 62.06
N ARG A 423 -10.95 3.62 61.15
CA ARG A 423 -9.65 2.94 61.23
C ARG A 423 -8.48 3.88 61.56
N TYR A 424 -8.55 5.14 61.13
CA TYR A 424 -7.42 6.07 61.11
C TYR A 424 -7.63 7.31 62.00
N LEU A 425 -8.82 7.90 61.95
CA LEU A 425 -9.16 9.15 62.63
C LEU A 425 -9.64 8.91 64.07
N SER A 426 -9.25 9.82 64.97
CA SER A 426 -9.83 9.91 66.31
C SER A 426 -11.27 10.41 66.26
N GLY A 427 -12.05 10.17 67.33
CA GLY A 427 -13.45 10.62 67.42
C GLY A 427 -13.61 12.13 67.21
N GLN A 428 -12.72 12.96 67.76
CA GLN A 428 -12.74 14.41 67.49
C GLN A 428 -12.42 14.74 66.03
N ALA A 429 -11.41 14.09 65.42
CA ALA A 429 -11.04 14.36 64.03
C ALA A 429 -12.15 13.95 63.04
N LEU A 430 -12.82 12.83 63.30
CA LEU A 430 -13.97 12.37 62.52
C LEU A 430 -15.14 13.36 62.61
N ALA A 431 -15.46 13.85 63.81
CA ALA A 431 -16.51 14.85 64.01
C ALA A 431 -16.22 16.15 63.23
N LEU A 432 -14.96 16.62 63.24
CA LEU A 432 -14.51 17.75 62.44
C LEU A 432 -14.60 17.47 60.93
N GLY A 433 -14.34 16.25 60.49
CA GLY A 433 -14.54 15.82 59.10
C GLY A 433 -16.00 15.90 58.67
N TYR A 434 -16.93 15.41 59.49
CA TYR A 434 -18.37 15.53 59.21
C TYR A 434 -18.87 16.98 59.18
N GLN A 435 -18.35 17.84 60.07
CA GLN A 435 -18.69 19.27 60.07
C GLN A 435 -18.24 19.99 58.79
N ARG A 436 -17.14 19.54 58.18
CA ARG A 436 -16.62 20.11 56.92
C ARG A 436 -17.50 19.81 55.69
N LEU A 437 -18.34 18.76 55.74
CA LEU A 437 -19.11 18.32 54.57
C LEU A 437 -20.26 19.26 54.17
N ARG A 438 -20.74 20.14 55.06
CA ARG A 438 -21.72 21.24 54.85
C ARG A 438 -22.98 20.94 53.99
N ASP A 439 -23.29 19.68 53.67
CA ASP A 439 -24.46 19.23 52.91
C ASP A 439 -25.30 18.26 53.76
N PRO A 440 -26.56 18.60 54.11
CA PRO A 440 -27.38 17.81 55.03
C PRO A 440 -27.72 16.41 54.50
N ARG A 441 -27.68 16.20 53.16
CA ARG A 441 -27.90 14.88 52.56
C ARG A 441 -26.74 13.93 52.80
N LYS A 442 -25.54 14.43 53.14
CA LYS A 442 -24.35 13.59 53.40
C LYS A 442 -24.49 12.68 54.62
N SER A 443 -25.58 12.81 55.36
CA SER A 443 -26.00 11.90 56.45
C SER A 443 -26.65 10.60 55.93
N TYR A 444 -27.28 10.61 54.74
CA TYR A 444 -27.93 9.43 54.13
C TYR A 444 -27.57 9.17 52.67
N VAL A 445 -26.82 10.06 52.01
CA VAL A 445 -26.29 9.88 50.65
C VAL A 445 -24.79 10.16 50.63
N ARG A 446 -23.99 9.23 50.11
CA ARG A 446 -22.53 9.42 50.02
C ARG A 446 -21.97 8.76 48.77
N GLN A 447 -21.13 9.50 48.04
CA GLN A 447 -20.33 8.94 46.97
C GLN A 447 -19.27 8.02 47.57
N VAL A 448 -19.04 6.89 46.92
CA VAL A 448 -17.92 5.99 47.21
C VAL A 448 -16.60 6.74 46.95
N PRO A 449 -15.69 6.84 47.94
CA PRO A 449 -14.47 7.63 47.84
C PRO A 449 -13.54 7.29 46.68
N PHE A 450 -13.28 6.00 46.44
CA PHE A 450 -12.40 5.56 45.37
C PHE A 450 -13.15 5.57 44.04
N THR A 451 -12.61 6.26 43.03
CA THR A 451 -13.23 6.43 41.71
C THR A 451 -12.31 5.94 40.59
N PRO A 452 -12.33 4.64 40.23
CA PRO A 452 -11.44 4.09 39.24
C PRO A 452 -11.70 4.70 37.86
N SER A 453 -10.61 4.92 37.12
CA SER A 453 -10.59 5.43 35.75
C SER A 453 -9.74 4.52 34.86
N LEU A 454 -10.13 4.35 33.59
CA LEU A 454 -9.29 3.74 32.57
C LEU A 454 -8.98 4.78 31.52
N LYS A 455 -7.74 4.74 31.05
CA LYS A 455 -7.29 5.53 29.92
C LYS A 455 -6.67 4.61 28.87
N LYS A 456 -7.16 4.71 27.65
CA LYS A 456 -6.58 4.01 26.51
C LYS A 456 -6.27 4.99 25.41
N VAL A 457 -5.12 4.81 24.79
CA VAL A 457 -4.70 5.56 23.63
C VAL A 457 -4.65 4.61 22.44
N ILE A 458 -5.29 5.00 21.34
CA ILE A 458 -5.34 4.24 20.11
C ILE A 458 -4.68 5.09 19.03
N TYR A 459 -3.76 4.48 18.29
CA TYR A 459 -3.03 5.12 17.22
C TYR A 459 -3.51 4.54 15.89
N ASN A 460 -3.92 5.42 14.98
CA ASN A 460 -4.09 5.08 13.58
C ASN A 460 -3.13 5.94 12.78
N THR A 461 -2.22 5.32 12.06
CA THR A 461 -1.18 6.00 11.28
C THR A 461 -1.23 5.55 9.83
N TRP A 462 -0.95 6.49 8.95
CA TRP A 462 -0.84 6.34 7.51
C TRP A 462 0.52 6.89 7.11
N GLN A 463 1.45 5.97 6.85
CA GLN A 463 2.88 6.26 6.74
C GLN A 463 3.36 5.97 5.33
N ALA A 464 4.04 6.94 4.72
CA ALA A 464 4.76 6.74 3.47
C ALA A 464 5.88 5.70 3.68
N ASN A 465 5.92 4.70 2.81
CA ASN A 465 7.05 3.76 2.77
C ASN A 465 8.20 4.35 1.95
N ASP A 466 7.88 4.92 0.78
CA ASP A 466 8.83 5.61 -0.08
C ASP A 466 8.46 7.10 -0.16
N PRO A 467 9.35 8.02 0.24
CA PRO A 467 9.10 9.47 0.19
C PRO A 467 8.86 10.02 -1.22
N LEU A 468 9.16 9.24 -2.27
CA LEU A 468 8.99 9.69 -3.65
C LEU A 468 7.70 9.15 -4.30
N VAL A 469 7.09 8.09 -3.75
CA VAL A 469 5.86 7.49 -4.27
C VAL A 469 4.66 8.33 -3.85
N HIS A 470 3.79 8.67 -4.80
CA HIS A 470 2.63 9.52 -4.52
C HIS A 470 1.45 8.71 -4.02
N TYR A 471 0.69 9.30 -3.10
CA TYR A 471 -0.02 8.53 -2.09
C TYR A 471 -1.50 8.30 -2.42
N THR A 472 -1.94 7.06 -2.23
CA THR A 472 -3.36 6.76 -1.98
C THR A 472 -3.55 6.22 -0.55
N ALA A 473 -4.79 6.18 -0.08
CA ALA A 473 -5.10 5.68 1.27
C ALA A 473 -4.61 4.22 1.47
N THR A 474 -4.70 3.40 0.43
CA THR A 474 -4.25 2.01 0.44
C THR A 474 -2.74 1.90 0.57
N ASP A 475 -1.98 2.73 -0.15
CA ASP A 475 -0.50 2.71 -0.13
C ASP A 475 0.05 3.04 1.27
N LEU A 476 -0.62 3.97 1.96
CA LEU A 476 -0.22 4.43 3.29
C LEU A 476 -0.66 3.50 4.43
N THR A 477 -1.56 2.55 4.17
CA THR A 477 -2.11 1.66 5.20
C THR A 477 -1.10 0.59 5.63
N ASP A 478 -0.93 0.42 6.94
CA ASP A 478 -0.07 -0.63 7.51
C ASP A 478 -0.73 -2.02 7.46
N LEU A 479 -0.55 -2.71 6.32
CA LEU A 479 -1.01 -4.09 6.12
C LEU A 479 -0.12 -5.12 6.82
N GLU A 480 1.07 -4.72 7.28
CA GLU A 480 2.04 -5.59 7.95
C GLU A 480 1.89 -5.61 9.46
N GLN A 481 1.18 -4.62 10.02
CA GLN A 481 0.95 -4.45 11.44
C GLN A 481 2.26 -4.18 12.22
N ARG A 482 3.17 -3.41 11.61
CA ARG A 482 4.44 -2.98 12.24
C ARG A 482 4.25 -1.81 13.21
N ALA A 483 3.24 -0.98 13.00
CA ALA A 483 2.96 0.16 13.87
C ALA A 483 2.20 -0.27 15.14
N ASN A 484 2.56 0.32 16.28
CA ASN A 484 1.83 0.10 17.52
C ASN A 484 0.41 0.68 17.40
N ARG A 485 -0.61 -0.18 17.52
CA ARG A 485 -2.01 0.25 17.32
C ARG A 485 -2.70 0.82 18.56
N SER A 486 -2.28 0.43 19.76
CA SER A 486 -2.84 0.98 20.98
C SER A 486 -1.96 0.74 22.19
N GLN A 487 -2.14 1.57 23.20
CA GLN A 487 -1.53 1.42 24.52
C GLN A 487 -2.60 1.65 25.59
N LEU A 488 -2.76 0.67 26.48
CA LEU A 488 -3.51 0.90 27.72
C LEU A 488 -2.59 1.60 28.72
N ILE A 489 -3.11 2.63 29.38
CA ILE A 489 -2.38 3.39 30.38
C ILE A 489 -3.06 3.14 31.71
N ASP A 490 -2.41 2.33 32.54
CA ASP A 490 -2.86 2.07 33.90
C ASP A 490 -2.34 3.18 34.83
N PRO A 491 -3.21 3.85 35.58
CA PRO A 491 -2.76 4.76 36.62
C PRO A 491 -1.96 3.97 37.67
N PRO A 492 -0.85 4.52 38.21
CA PRO A 492 -0.39 5.90 38.12
C PRO A 492 0.59 6.18 36.96
N ASP A 493 0.79 5.24 36.03
CA ASP A 493 1.93 5.27 35.11
C ASP A 493 1.79 6.26 33.95
N ARG A 494 2.93 6.90 33.67
CA ARG A 494 3.38 7.80 32.58
C ARG A 494 2.43 8.92 32.08
N PRO A 495 2.95 10.15 31.86
CA PRO A 495 2.27 11.09 30.99
C PRO A 495 2.12 10.47 29.60
N ILE A 496 0.98 10.72 28.94
CA ILE A 496 0.82 10.36 27.53
C ILE A 496 1.89 11.10 26.75
N ASP A 497 2.53 10.41 25.81
CA ASP A 497 3.35 11.06 24.78
C ASP A 497 2.53 12.21 24.16
N ASP A 498 3.11 13.40 24.11
CA ASP A 498 2.42 14.59 23.60
C ASP A 498 2.30 14.57 22.07
N ARG A 499 2.83 13.52 21.42
CA ARG A 499 2.85 13.32 19.97
C ARG A 499 2.07 12.08 19.55
N VAL A 500 1.56 12.14 18.31
CA VAL A 500 0.98 10.97 17.66
C VAL A 500 2.12 9.99 17.41
N HIS A 501 1.85 8.69 17.53
CA HIS A 501 2.87 7.65 17.36
C HIS A 501 3.66 7.88 16.06
N ASN A 502 4.99 7.77 16.15
CA ASN A 502 5.95 7.90 15.07
C ASN A 502 6.18 9.31 14.47
N ILE A 503 5.36 10.32 14.78
CA ILE A 503 5.62 11.70 14.35
C ILE A 503 6.97 12.22 14.92
N GLY A 504 7.75 12.87 14.06
CA GLY A 504 9.09 13.40 14.29
C GLY A 504 10.20 12.37 14.10
N LYS A 505 9.91 11.22 13.48
CA LYS A 505 10.82 10.07 13.34
C LYS A 505 10.63 9.41 11.98
N ILE A 506 11.67 8.68 11.53
CA ILE A 506 11.58 7.85 10.33
C ILE A 506 10.44 6.84 10.49
N ASN A 507 9.59 6.73 9.47
CA ASN A 507 8.43 5.85 9.48
C ASN A 507 8.80 4.41 9.85
N THR A 508 7.99 3.78 10.71
CA THR A 508 8.15 2.36 11.06
C THR A 508 8.07 1.43 9.84
N ARG A 509 7.33 1.87 8.80
CA ARG A 509 7.22 1.18 7.51
C ARG A 509 8.32 1.52 6.51
N TYR A 510 9.18 2.49 6.80
CA TYR A 510 10.19 2.99 5.87
C TYR A 510 11.24 1.93 5.56
N ARG A 511 11.13 1.35 4.38
CA ARG A 511 12.14 0.45 3.79
C ARG A 511 12.07 0.44 2.26
N PRO A 512 12.06 1.62 1.62
CA PRO A 512 12.07 1.69 0.16
C PRO A 512 13.37 1.08 -0.39
N TRP A 513 14.45 1.15 0.38
CA TRP A 513 15.78 0.63 0.05
C TRP A 513 16.40 -0.18 1.20
N PRO A 514 17.56 -0.84 0.96
CA PRO A 514 18.34 -1.44 2.03
C PRO A 514 18.76 -0.40 3.10
N SER A 515 18.54 -0.69 4.37
CA SER A 515 18.85 0.18 5.51
C SER A 515 20.24 -0.03 6.12
N GLY A 516 20.94 -1.12 5.77
CA GLY A 516 22.24 -1.47 6.35
C GLY A 516 22.17 -2.27 7.65
N ASN A 517 20.97 -2.47 8.22
CA ASN A 517 20.81 -3.00 9.57
C ASN A 517 20.63 -4.53 9.62
N GLY A 518 20.47 -5.20 8.47
CA GLY A 518 20.49 -6.66 8.33
C GLY A 518 19.35 -7.39 9.04
N SER A 519 18.29 -6.68 9.45
CA SER A 519 17.21 -7.22 10.27
C SER A 519 16.04 -7.79 9.45
N ASP A 520 15.98 -7.51 8.15
CA ASP A 520 14.90 -7.95 7.26
C ASP A 520 15.48 -8.72 6.06
N VAL A 521 15.03 -9.95 5.83
CA VAL A 521 15.46 -10.83 4.73
C VAL A 521 15.20 -10.23 3.34
N SER A 522 14.33 -9.22 3.25
CA SER A 522 13.98 -8.49 2.02
C SER A 522 14.84 -7.23 1.78
N GLU A 523 15.82 -6.96 2.62
CA GLU A 523 16.54 -5.68 2.60
C GLU A 523 17.38 -5.49 1.34
N TYR A 524 18.05 -6.53 0.84
CA TYR A 524 18.97 -6.48 -0.32
C TYR A 524 18.50 -7.28 -1.54
N ASN A 525 17.27 -7.77 -1.53
CA ASN A 525 16.84 -8.67 -2.57
C ASN A 525 16.51 -7.91 -3.87
N ILE A 526 17.35 -8.19 -4.86
CA ILE A 526 17.40 -7.56 -6.18
C ILE A 526 16.16 -7.80 -7.04
N ALA A 527 15.27 -8.72 -6.66
CA ALA A 527 14.03 -8.97 -7.41
C ALA A 527 13.03 -7.82 -7.25
N PHE A 528 13.19 -6.98 -6.23
CA PHE A 528 12.24 -5.92 -5.90
C PHE A 528 12.86 -4.63 -5.31
N LYS A 529 14.17 -4.51 -5.13
CA LYS A 529 14.83 -3.24 -4.75
C LYS A 529 16.18 -3.11 -5.43
N ASP A 530 16.54 -1.90 -5.81
CA ASP A 530 17.92 -1.60 -6.21
C ASP A 530 18.83 -1.67 -4.97
N PRO A 531 19.80 -2.59 -4.90
CA PRO A 531 20.66 -2.76 -3.73
C PRO A 531 21.68 -1.61 -3.53
N MET A 532 21.87 -0.75 -4.53
CA MET A 532 22.80 0.38 -4.49
C MET A 532 22.11 1.72 -4.24
N ILE A 533 20.78 1.78 -4.27
CA ILE A 533 20.01 2.94 -3.83
C ILE A 533 19.71 2.77 -2.35
N ARG A 534 20.27 3.63 -1.49
CA ARG A 534 20.19 3.49 -0.01
C ARG A 534 19.65 4.74 0.69
N ARG A 535 19.29 5.76 -0.07
CA ARG A 535 18.68 7.03 0.35
C ARG A 535 18.10 7.76 -0.86
N SER A 536 17.29 8.80 -0.62
CA SER A 536 16.74 9.64 -1.67
C SER A 536 17.81 10.30 -2.55
N ASP A 537 18.99 10.63 -1.98
CA ASP A 537 20.09 11.23 -2.75
C ASP A 537 20.71 10.31 -3.79
N ASP A 538 20.60 8.99 -3.62
CA ASP A 538 21.20 8.02 -4.54
C ASP A 538 20.36 7.88 -5.82
N TRP A 539 19.08 8.31 -5.79
CA TRP A 539 18.20 8.26 -6.94
C TRP A 539 18.74 9.06 -8.12
N GLN A 540 18.59 8.48 -9.30
CA GLN A 540 19.01 9.07 -10.56
C GLN A 540 17.81 9.46 -11.42
N PHE A 541 17.79 10.73 -11.80
CA PHE A 541 16.74 11.34 -12.63
C PHE A 541 17.39 11.80 -13.94
N PRO A 542 17.13 11.11 -15.07
CA PRO A 542 17.61 11.53 -16.37
C PRO A 542 17.06 12.93 -16.72
N THR A 543 17.89 13.79 -17.33
CA THR A 543 17.46 15.11 -17.81
C THR A 543 17.79 15.25 -19.30
N ASN A 544 16.94 15.95 -20.06
CA ASN A 544 17.11 16.18 -21.50
C ASN A 544 17.25 14.90 -22.33
N ARG A 545 16.51 13.83 -21.98
CA ARG A 545 16.56 12.55 -22.70
C ARG A 545 15.15 12.17 -23.17
N TYR A 546 15.04 11.68 -24.40
CA TYR A 546 13.80 11.05 -24.87
C TYR A 546 13.69 9.62 -24.31
N PRO A 547 12.50 9.19 -23.88
CA PRO A 547 12.29 7.83 -23.41
C PRO A 547 12.40 6.90 -24.61
N ASN A 548 13.26 5.90 -24.50
CA ASN A 548 13.27 4.74 -25.38
C ASN A 548 13.43 3.51 -24.50
N VAL A 549 13.17 2.32 -25.07
CA VAL A 549 13.19 1.06 -24.33
C VAL A 549 14.49 0.87 -23.52
N GLY A 550 15.62 1.34 -24.06
CA GLY A 550 16.92 1.26 -23.39
C GLY A 550 17.17 2.22 -22.24
N TRP A 551 16.30 3.20 -22.01
CA TRP A 551 16.38 4.12 -20.89
C TRP A 551 15.19 4.02 -19.93
N LEU A 552 14.14 3.23 -20.24
CA LEU A 552 12.99 3.03 -19.35
C LEU A 552 13.41 2.53 -17.96
N GLY A 553 14.30 1.54 -17.91
CA GLY A 553 14.87 1.06 -16.64
C GLY A 553 15.75 2.07 -15.93
N ARG A 554 16.04 3.24 -16.53
CA ARG A 554 16.83 4.34 -15.94
C ARG A 554 15.99 5.52 -15.48
N VAL A 555 14.71 5.57 -15.83
CA VAL A 555 13.84 6.64 -15.37
C VAL A 555 13.54 6.39 -13.89
N HIS A 556 14.02 7.30 -13.04
CA HIS A 556 13.74 7.34 -11.61
C HIS A 556 14.07 6.02 -10.91
N ARG A 557 15.35 5.61 -10.97
CA ARG A 557 15.85 4.37 -10.37
C ARG A 557 15.83 4.42 -8.85
N GLY A 558 15.12 3.48 -8.25
CA GLY A 558 15.20 3.21 -6.81
C GLY A 558 14.25 2.12 -6.37
N THR A 559 12.96 2.43 -6.34
CA THR A 559 11.93 1.48 -5.94
C THR A 559 11.13 0.97 -7.14
N PRO A 560 10.60 -0.26 -7.04
CA PRO A 560 9.75 -0.83 -8.09
C PRO A 560 8.47 -0.04 -8.39
N TRP A 561 8.14 0.94 -7.54
CA TRP A 561 6.96 1.79 -7.67
C TRP A 561 7.14 2.94 -8.66
N GLN A 562 8.39 3.29 -8.98
CA GLN A 562 8.70 4.46 -9.79
C GLN A 562 9.56 4.16 -11.02
N THR A 563 10.18 2.98 -11.06
CA THR A 563 11.02 2.50 -12.15
C THR A 563 10.37 1.34 -12.89
N VAL A 564 10.49 1.31 -14.22
CA VAL A 564 10.20 0.09 -14.99
C VAL A 564 11.32 -0.93 -14.75
N TYR A 565 11.04 -1.97 -13.96
CA TYR A 565 12.10 -2.87 -13.47
C TYR A 565 12.43 -3.98 -14.48
N LEU A 566 13.65 -3.99 -15.05
CA LEU A 566 13.99 -4.92 -16.15
C LEU A 566 14.59 -6.26 -15.68
N LYS A 567 14.94 -6.39 -14.40
CA LYS A 567 15.72 -7.54 -13.86
C LYS A 567 15.00 -8.40 -12.82
N SER A 568 13.71 -8.16 -12.58
CA SER A 568 12.96 -8.89 -11.55
C SER A 568 12.90 -10.39 -11.86
N ALA A 569 13.30 -11.27 -10.95
CA ALA A 569 13.12 -12.71 -11.15
C ALA A 569 12.38 -13.32 -9.97
N ILE A 570 11.36 -14.12 -10.28
CA ILE A 570 10.63 -14.92 -9.30
C ILE A 570 11.17 -16.36 -9.31
N GLY A 571 12.22 -16.65 -10.08
CA GLY A 571 12.84 -17.98 -10.18
C GLY A 571 12.02 -19.00 -10.98
N THR A 572 12.48 -20.25 -10.95
CA THR A 572 11.85 -21.41 -11.62
C THR A 572 11.57 -22.54 -10.63
N ASP A 573 10.58 -23.40 -10.92
CA ASP A 573 10.16 -24.52 -10.04
C ASP A 573 11.11 -25.71 -9.97
N GLY A 574 12.39 -25.52 -10.32
CA GLY A 574 13.33 -26.61 -10.45
C GLY A 574 13.17 -27.46 -11.71
N GLN A 575 11.97 -27.50 -12.25
CA GLN A 575 11.63 -28.14 -13.52
C GLN A 575 11.61 -27.13 -14.66
N GLY A 576 12.01 -25.88 -14.37
CA GLY A 576 12.21 -24.78 -15.31
C GLY A 576 10.95 -23.96 -15.63
N ARG A 577 9.78 -24.29 -15.07
CA ARG A 577 8.60 -23.43 -15.14
C ARG A 577 8.88 -22.13 -14.41
N ILE A 578 8.70 -21.01 -15.11
CA ILE A 578 8.84 -19.66 -14.55
C ILE A 578 7.65 -19.42 -13.62
N TYR A 579 7.93 -18.90 -12.43
CA TYR A 579 6.86 -18.40 -11.57
C TYR A 579 6.54 -16.94 -11.94
N HIS A 580 5.27 -16.62 -12.13
CA HIS A 580 4.76 -15.26 -12.01
C HIS A 580 4.34 -15.01 -10.55
N MET A 581 4.05 -13.75 -10.20
CA MET A 581 3.55 -13.42 -8.85
C MET A 581 2.33 -14.29 -8.52
N THR A 582 1.43 -14.49 -9.48
CA THR A 582 0.24 -15.35 -9.35
C THR A 582 0.53 -16.84 -9.17
N ASP A 583 1.74 -17.31 -9.49
CA ASP A 583 2.13 -18.71 -9.34
C ASP A 583 2.82 -19.00 -8.00
N LEU A 584 3.19 -17.95 -7.24
CA LEU A 584 3.76 -18.09 -5.91
C LEU A 584 2.69 -18.50 -4.88
N PRO A 585 3.03 -19.35 -3.90
CA PRO A 585 2.07 -19.75 -2.88
C PRO A 585 1.62 -18.56 -1.99
N GLU A 586 0.37 -18.61 -1.53
CA GLU A 586 -0.23 -17.62 -0.61
C GLU A 586 0.29 -17.70 0.85
N ILE A 587 1.27 -18.58 1.13
CA ILE A 587 1.68 -19.17 2.43
C ILE A 587 1.10 -18.49 3.69
N SER A 588 0.42 -19.32 4.49
CA SER A 588 -0.46 -18.92 5.58
C SER A 588 0.09 -19.15 7.00
N SER A 589 1.39 -19.44 7.18
CA SER A 589 1.86 -19.83 8.52
C SER A 589 1.66 -18.69 9.53
N PRO A 590 1.10 -18.97 10.73
CA PRO A 590 0.76 -17.95 11.72
C PRO A 590 1.98 -17.09 12.05
N VAL A 591 1.79 -15.78 12.01
CA VAL A 591 2.82 -14.77 12.26
C VAL A 591 3.28 -14.92 13.70
N THR A 592 4.54 -15.35 13.90
CA THR A 592 5.20 -15.22 15.21
C THR A 592 5.53 -13.74 15.42
N GLU A 593 5.21 -13.19 16.59
CA GLU A 593 5.59 -11.83 16.98
C GLU A 593 7.09 -11.58 16.68
N GLY A 594 7.39 -10.52 15.91
CA GLY A 594 8.76 -10.15 15.54
C GLY A 594 9.22 -10.60 14.14
N TYR A 595 8.51 -11.49 13.44
CA TYR A 595 8.88 -11.96 12.10
C TYR A 595 7.73 -11.85 11.08
N PRO A 596 7.42 -10.64 10.57
CA PRO A 596 6.28 -10.43 9.66
C PRO A 596 6.50 -10.94 8.22
N PHE A 597 7.68 -11.47 7.89
CA PHE A 597 8.07 -11.92 6.55
C PHE A 597 8.41 -13.41 6.50
N GLN A 598 7.84 -14.11 5.53
CA GLN A 598 8.20 -15.46 5.09
C GLN A 598 8.78 -15.35 3.68
N THR A 599 10.05 -15.72 3.52
CA THR A 599 10.67 -15.85 2.20
C THR A 599 10.56 -17.30 1.74
N LEU A 600 10.43 -17.45 0.43
CA LEU A 600 10.53 -18.75 -0.20
C LEU A 600 12.00 -19.02 -0.51
N TYR A 601 12.56 -20.03 0.14
CA TYR A 601 13.88 -20.55 -0.22
C TYR A 601 13.71 -21.55 -1.35
N GLY A 602 14.18 -21.21 -2.54
CA GLY A 602 14.18 -22.13 -3.67
C GLY A 602 15.49 -22.11 -4.40
N ASN A 603 16.02 -23.29 -4.66
CA ASN A 603 17.02 -23.47 -5.69
C ASN A 603 16.29 -23.41 -7.05
N PRO A 604 16.79 -22.67 -8.06
CA PRO A 604 16.27 -22.71 -9.43
C PRO A 604 16.14 -24.13 -10.02
N VAL A 605 16.81 -25.12 -9.41
CA VAL A 605 16.82 -26.56 -9.74
C VAL A 605 15.86 -27.42 -8.88
N ASP A 606 15.48 -27.00 -7.67
CA ASP A 606 14.70 -27.85 -6.72
C ASP A 606 13.31 -27.30 -6.35
N GLY A 607 12.96 -26.08 -6.81
CA GLY A 607 11.69 -25.41 -6.49
C GLY A 607 11.70 -24.67 -5.15
N PHE A 608 10.63 -23.92 -4.86
CA PHE A 608 10.52 -23.09 -3.66
C PHE A 608 9.97 -23.86 -2.44
N GLN A 609 10.65 -23.76 -1.30
CA GLN A 609 10.26 -24.29 0.01
C GLN A 609 10.14 -23.14 1.03
N ASP A 610 9.32 -23.35 2.07
CA ASP A 610 9.13 -22.36 3.14
C ASP A 610 10.40 -22.26 4.01
N ALA A 611 10.96 -21.06 4.13
CA ALA A 611 12.05 -20.79 5.05
C ALA A 611 11.48 -20.04 6.27
N LEU A 612 11.01 -20.79 7.26
CA LEU A 612 10.74 -20.23 8.58
C LEU A 612 12.05 -19.66 9.13
N ALA A 613 11.99 -18.44 9.66
CA ALA A 613 13.10 -17.69 10.26
C ALA A 613 13.77 -18.37 11.48
N GLU A 614 13.45 -19.65 11.77
CA GLU A 614 13.95 -20.38 12.94
C GLU A 614 15.43 -20.77 12.87
N ASN A 615 16.09 -20.61 11.72
CA ASN A 615 17.55 -20.72 11.64
C ASN A 615 18.18 -19.34 11.41
N ALA A 616 18.53 -18.69 12.52
CA ALA A 616 19.32 -17.45 12.63
C ALA A 616 20.77 -17.62 12.12
N GLY A 617 20.89 -18.02 10.86
CA GLY A 617 22.12 -18.28 10.12
C GLY A 617 21.84 -18.38 8.63
N MET A 618 20.94 -17.55 8.10
CA MET A 618 20.84 -17.38 6.65
C MET A 618 22.07 -16.63 6.18
N ASP A 619 23.06 -17.40 5.70
CA ASP A 619 24.21 -16.90 4.96
C ASP A 619 23.74 -15.96 3.84
N GLY A 620 24.31 -14.75 3.79
CA GLY A 620 23.99 -13.70 2.82
C GLY A 620 24.12 -14.17 1.36
N SER A 621 24.77 -15.31 1.11
CA SER A 621 24.80 -16.01 -0.19
C SER A 621 23.42 -16.36 -0.76
N ARG A 622 22.34 -16.39 0.05
CA ARG A 622 21.00 -16.86 -0.37
C ARG A 622 19.98 -15.75 -0.64
N ALA A 623 20.24 -14.50 -0.26
CA ALA A 623 19.25 -13.40 -0.32
C ALA A 623 18.87 -12.98 -1.76
N ASN A 624 19.75 -13.16 -2.73
CA ASN A 624 19.55 -12.79 -4.13
C ASN A 624 18.70 -13.79 -4.95
N VAL A 625 18.27 -14.90 -4.34
CA VAL A 625 17.55 -16.00 -5.01
C VAL A 625 16.18 -16.28 -4.37
N MET A 626 15.78 -15.49 -3.36
CA MET A 626 14.52 -15.72 -2.64
C MET A 626 13.36 -14.97 -3.31
N ALA A 627 12.21 -15.64 -3.47
CA ALA A 627 10.96 -14.99 -3.83
C ALA A 627 10.20 -14.56 -2.57
N ILE A 628 9.55 -13.39 -2.62
CA ILE A 628 8.57 -12.98 -1.59
C ILE A 628 7.23 -13.62 -1.94
N SER A 629 6.58 -14.30 -0.98
CA SER A 629 5.24 -14.87 -1.18
C SER A 629 4.21 -13.80 -1.56
N GLN A 630 3.14 -14.17 -2.27
CA GLN A 630 2.09 -13.23 -2.69
C GLN A 630 1.58 -12.36 -1.53
N ARG A 631 1.32 -13.00 -0.38
CA ARG A 631 0.78 -12.32 0.79
C ARG A 631 1.74 -11.30 1.37
N ASN A 632 3.04 -11.58 1.35
CA ASN A 632 4.05 -10.65 1.84
C ASN A 632 4.29 -9.51 0.87
N TRP A 633 4.22 -9.77 -0.44
CA TRP A 633 4.18 -8.69 -1.44
C TRP A 633 2.98 -7.80 -1.18
N LEU A 634 1.75 -8.35 -1.17
CA LEU A 634 0.53 -7.60 -0.90
C LEU A 634 0.59 -6.78 0.39
N ARG A 635 1.18 -7.31 1.46
CA ARG A 635 1.36 -6.57 2.73
C ARG A 635 2.39 -5.45 2.62
N TRP A 636 3.51 -5.69 1.92
CA TRP A 636 4.55 -4.70 1.66
C TRP A 636 4.06 -3.57 0.75
N SER A 637 3.33 -3.97 -0.28
CA SER A 637 3.07 -3.21 -1.49
C SER A 637 1.66 -2.59 -1.51
N GLY A 638 0.70 -3.19 -0.81
CA GLY A 638 -0.72 -2.85 -0.94
C GLY A 638 -1.42 -3.47 -2.14
N SER A 639 -0.68 -4.09 -3.07
CA SER A 639 -1.23 -4.68 -4.31
C SER A 639 -0.28 -5.69 -4.97
N LEU A 640 -0.82 -6.81 -5.46
CA LEU A 640 -0.11 -7.78 -6.28
C LEU A 640 0.14 -7.25 -7.71
N GLY A 641 -0.75 -6.39 -8.20
CA GLY A 641 -0.67 -5.80 -9.54
C GLY A 641 0.62 -5.00 -9.80
N THR A 642 1.29 -4.59 -8.74
CA THR A 642 2.44 -3.67 -8.76
C THR A 642 3.76 -4.42 -8.65
N HIS A 643 3.71 -5.75 -8.67
CA HIS A 643 4.92 -6.55 -8.72
C HIS A 643 5.72 -6.26 -10.00
N PRO A 644 7.06 -6.12 -9.94
CA PRO A 644 7.82 -5.52 -11.04
C PRO A 644 7.85 -6.38 -12.32
N THR A 645 7.60 -7.69 -12.20
CA THR A 645 7.42 -8.56 -13.39
C THR A 645 6.19 -8.21 -14.22
N ASN A 646 5.23 -7.46 -13.68
CA ASN A 646 4.10 -6.95 -14.47
C ASN A 646 4.51 -5.80 -15.40
N ASP A 647 5.58 -5.06 -15.08
CA ASP A 647 6.05 -3.93 -15.88
C ASP A 647 6.58 -4.36 -17.25
N TRP A 648 7.04 -5.61 -17.36
CA TRP A 648 7.57 -6.18 -18.61
C TRP A 648 6.58 -6.09 -19.76
N LYS A 649 5.29 -6.20 -19.45
CA LYS A 649 4.21 -6.09 -20.44
C LYS A 649 4.14 -4.69 -21.06
N MET A 650 4.61 -3.66 -20.36
CA MET A 650 4.62 -2.30 -20.89
C MET A 650 5.62 -2.13 -22.03
N LEU A 651 6.68 -2.94 -22.09
CA LEU A 651 7.75 -2.79 -23.08
C LEU A 651 7.26 -2.95 -24.51
N GLU A 652 6.20 -3.75 -24.72
CA GLU A 652 5.58 -3.93 -26.04
C GLU A 652 4.88 -2.66 -26.56
N GLN A 653 4.52 -1.72 -25.67
CA GLN A 653 3.95 -0.43 -26.06
C GLN A 653 5.00 0.54 -26.63
N PHE A 654 6.28 0.26 -26.41
CA PHE A 654 7.37 1.09 -26.88
C PHE A 654 8.01 0.45 -28.11
N THR A 655 8.04 1.18 -29.22
CA THR A 655 8.71 0.75 -30.44
C THR A 655 9.55 1.87 -31.02
N THR A 656 10.71 1.51 -31.55
CA THR A 656 11.55 2.38 -32.38
C THR A 656 11.21 2.25 -33.87
N ALA A 657 10.34 1.31 -34.24
CA ALA A 657 9.86 1.15 -35.61
C ALA A 657 8.73 2.14 -35.90
N LEU A 658 9.10 3.30 -36.46
CA LEU A 658 8.17 4.37 -36.85
C LEU A 658 7.29 3.98 -38.05
N ASP A 659 7.70 2.97 -38.81
CA ASP A 659 6.97 2.42 -39.95
C ASP A 659 7.21 0.90 -40.09
N GLU A 660 6.45 0.28 -40.99
CA GLU A 660 6.53 -1.16 -41.23
C GLU A 660 7.85 -1.62 -41.87
N ASN A 661 8.62 -0.72 -42.50
CA ASN A 661 9.94 -1.06 -43.04
C ASN A 661 10.98 -1.12 -41.91
N ALA A 662 10.88 -0.22 -40.93
CA ALA A 662 11.72 -0.22 -39.74
C ALA A 662 11.51 -1.47 -38.87
N SER A 663 10.32 -2.06 -38.87
CA SER A 663 10.03 -3.29 -38.11
C SER A 663 10.54 -4.59 -38.77
N ARG A 664 10.95 -4.55 -40.06
CA ARG A 664 11.48 -5.72 -40.78
C ARG A 664 12.88 -6.15 -40.34
N GLY A 665 13.65 -5.23 -39.74
CA GLY A 665 14.99 -5.52 -39.21
C GLY A 665 14.99 -6.10 -37.78
N LEU A 666 13.82 -6.14 -37.11
CA LEU A 666 13.72 -6.60 -35.73
C LEU A 666 13.65 -8.13 -35.66
N LEU A 667 14.37 -8.71 -34.71
CA LEU A 667 14.37 -10.15 -34.49
C LEU A 667 13.14 -10.58 -33.67
N SER A 668 12.45 -11.64 -34.10
CA SER A 668 11.42 -12.25 -33.25
C SER A 668 12.04 -12.81 -31.96
N VAL A 669 11.43 -12.52 -30.81
CA VAL A 669 11.78 -13.13 -29.51
C VAL A 669 11.69 -14.66 -29.51
N ASN A 670 10.93 -15.25 -30.45
CA ASN A 670 10.78 -16.69 -30.59
C ASN A 670 11.75 -17.32 -31.60
N GLN A 671 12.70 -16.56 -32.15
CA GLN A 671 13.78 -17.15 -32.93
C GLN A 671 14.58 -18.15 -32.08
N THR A 672 14.85 -19.33 -32.64
CA THR A 672 15.58 -20.42 -31.96
C THR A 672 17.06 -20.43 -32.32
N GLY A 673 17.40 -19.92 -33.51
CA GLY A 673 18.74 -19.99 -34.07
C GLY A 673 19.75 -19.10 -33.36
N MET A 674 20.86 -19.71 -32.92
CA MET A 674 21.96 -19.01 -32.26
C MET A 674 22.63 -17.95 -33.16
N ALA A 675 22.73 -18.18 -34.47
CA ALA A 675 23.31 -17.21 -35.39
C ALA A 675 22.53 -15.89 -35.40
N ALA A 676 21.20 -15.96 -35.34
CA ALA A 676 20.34 -14.78 -35.32
C ALA A 676 20.45 -14.03 -33.99
N TRP A 677 20.48 -14.73 -32.85
CA TRP A 677 20.73 -14.11 -31.55
C TRP A 677 22.14 -13.54 -31.43
N SER A 678 23.15 -14.20 -32.01
CA SER A 678 24.50 -13.66 -32.11
C SER A 678 24.56 -12.37 -32.92
N ALA A 679 23.70 -12.19 -33.92
CA ALA A 679 23.64 -10.94 -34.68
C ALA A 679 23.05 -9.78 -33.84
N VAL A 680 22.16 -10.08 -32.90
CA VAL A 680 21.57 -9.07 -31.98
C VAL A 680 22.50 -8.78 -30.79
N LEU A 681 23.16 -9.81 -30.25
CA LEU A 681 23.96 -9.71 -29.02
C LEU A 681 25.43 -9.34 -29.28
N SER A 682 26.00 -9.67 -30.44
CA SER A 682 27.39 -9.30 -30.76
C SER A 682 27.56 -7.79 -30.82
N GLY A 683 28.60 -7.27 -30.19
CA GLY A 683 28.85 -5.82 -30.12
C GLY A 683 28.08 -5.09 -29.02
N VAL A 684 27.12 -5.75 -28.36
CA VAL A 684 26.44 -5.21 -27.17
C VAL A 684 27.44 -5.11 -26.02
N VAL A 685 27.39 -4.00 -25.28
CA VAL A 685 28.27 -3.80 -24.12
C VAL A 685 27.61 -4.38 -22.87
N ALA A 686 28.22 -5.39 -22.27
CA ALA A 686 27.90 -5.88 -20.93
C ALA A 686 28.81 -5.21 -19.88
N GLN A 687 28.47 -5.36 -18.59
CA GLN A 687 29.33 -4.94 -17.48
C GLN A 687 29.84 -6.17 -16.74
N THR A 688 31.09 -6.14 -16.31
CA THR A 688 31.67 -7.06 -15.32
C THR A 688 31.77 -6.37 -13.97
N ASN A 689 31.89 -7.10 -12.87
CA ASN A 689 31.89 -6.57 -11.50
C ASN A 689 33.05 -7.11 -10.63
N LEU A 690 34.18 -7.45 -11.25
CA LEU A 690 35.34 -8.02 -10.55
C LEU A 690 36.02 -6.95 -9.67
N SER A 691 36.33 -7.32 -8.43
CA SER A 691 37.22 -6.53 -7.57
C SER A 691 38.69 -6.79 -7.93
N SER A 692 39.59 -5.79 -7.79
CA SER A 692 41.02 -6.08 -7.90
C SER A 692 41.47 -6.90 -6.69
N ASP A 693 42.32 -7.91 -6.87
CA ASP A 693 42.82 -8.82 -5.83
C ASP A 693 43.34 -8.11 -4.54
N ASP A 694 43.76 -6.85 -4.64
CA ASP A 694 44.19 -6.00 -3.51
C ASP A 694 43.07 -5.59 -2.52
N ILE A 695 41.79 -5.80 -2.86
CA ILE A 695 40.62 -5.27 -2.12
C ILE A 695 40.11 -6.27 -1.06
N LEU A 696 40.51 -7.54 -1.12
CA LEU A 696 39.99 -8.62 -0.26
C LEU A 696 40.36 -8.53 1.24
N ASN A 697 41.16 -7.56 1.68
CA ASN A 697 41.70 -7.51 3.05
C ASN A 697 41.62 -6.16 3.78
N ARG A 698 40.87 -5.16 3.30
CA ARG A 698 40.79 -3.85 3.98
C ARG A 698 39.38 -3.47 4.43
N ASP A 699 39.22 -3.37 5.75
CA ASP A 699 38.26 -2.54 6.49
C ASP A 699 36.77 -2.97 6.49
N LEU A 700 36.42 -3.72 7.55
CA LEU A 700 35.05 -4.09 7.98
C LEU A 700 34.13 -2.91 8.36
N GLU A 701 34.58 -1.66 8.23
CA GLU A 701 33.80 -0.47 8.62
C GLU A 701 33.24 0.33 7.43
N ARG A 702 33.56 -0.05 6.18
CA ARG A 702 33.01 0.59 4.97
C ARG A 702 32.62 -0.48 3.94
N LEU A 703 31.32 -0.61 3.65
CA LEU A 703 30.83 -1.44 2.54
C LEU A 703 31.48 -0.98 1.23
N GLN A 704 32.38 -1.79 0.67
CA GLN A 704 33.12 -1.47 -0.56
C GLN A 704 32.29 -1.84 -1.80
N SER A 705 32.23 -0.96 -2.79
CA SER A 705 31.47 -1.18 -4.03
C SER A 705 32.30 -1.96 -5.05
N PRO A 706 31.72 -2.94 -5.77
CA PRO A 706 32.40 -3.62 -6.87
C PRO A 706 32.81 -2.65 -7.98
N ALA A 707 33.94 -2.91 -8.64
CA ALA A 707 34.41 -2.12 -9.77
C ALA A 707 33.80 -2.66 -11.08
N TYR A 708 33.24 -1.76 -11.90
CA TYR A 708 32.61 -2.15 -13.15
C TYR A 708 33.49 -1.91 -14.36
N GLN A 709 33.63 -2.91 -15.22
CA GLN A 709 34.30 -2.76 -16.52
C GLN A 709 33.36 -3.14 -17.67
N ALA A 710 33.36 -2.30 -18.70
CA ALA A 710 32.61 -2.54 -19.91
C ALA A 710 33.29 -3.63 -20.75
N ILE A 711 32.55 -4.69 -21.10
CA ILE A 711 33.02 -5.75 -21.99
C ILE A 711 32.08 -5.86 -23.19
N THR A 712 32.68 -5.94 -24.38
CA THR A 712 31.91 -6.15 -25.61
C THR A 712 31.64 -7.63 -25.81
N ILE A 713 30.36 -7.98 -25.96
CA ILE A 713 29.93 -9.33 -26.26
C ILE A 713 30.49 -9.74 -27.62
N GLN A 714 31.24 -10.85 -27.63
CA GLN A 714 31.84 -11.39 -28.84
C GLN A 714 30.81 -12.23 -29.63
N PRO A 715 30.90 -12.28 -30.97
CA PRO A 715 30.03 -13.13 -31.78
C PRO A 715 30.20 -14.61 -31.41
N GLY A 716 29.15 -15.41 -31.63
CA GLY A 716 29.18 -16.85 -31.41
C GLY A 716 30.18 -17.53 -32.34
N GLY A 717 31.31 -17.99 -31.80
CA GLY A 717 32.32 -18.77 -32.51
C GLY A 717 32.03 -20.28 -32.51
N LEU A 718 32.99 -21.12 -32.93
CA LEU A 718 32.86 -22.59 -32.94
C LEU A 718 32.48 -23.18 -31.57
N ALA A 719 32.94 -22.56 -30.47
CA ALA A 719 32.62 -22.94 -29.09
C ALA A 719 31.17 -22.64 -28.67
N ALA A 720 30.40 -21.92 -29.49
CA ALA A 720 28.97 -21.71 -29.27
C ALA A 720 28.11 -22.82 -29.88
N LEU A 721 28.67 -23.60 -30.83
CA LEU A 721 28.02 -24.79 -31.37
C LEU A 721 27.95 -25.89 -30.30
N PRO A 722 26.98 -26.82 -30.36
CA PRO A 722 26.93 -27.96 -29.45
C PRO A 722 28.20 -28.81 -29.65
N GLN A 723 29.21 -28.61 -28.81
CA GLN A 723 30.43 -29.42 -28.77
C GLN A 723 30.52 -30.11 -27.41
N ALA A 724 31.17 -31.28 -27.40
CA ALA A 724 31.29 -32.19 -26.26
C ALA A 724 32.18 -31.68 -25.10
N GLY A 725 32.26 -30.37 -24.89
CA GLY A 725 32.88 -29.73 -23.73
C GLY A 725 31.81 -29.29 -22.73
N THR A 726 32.11 -29.34 -21.44
CA THR A 726 31.17 -29.04 -20.36
C THR A 726 30.93 -27.55 -20.13
N GLU A 727 31.70 -26.65 -20.74
CA GLU A 727 31.57 -25.19 -20.56
C GLU A 727 31.02 -24.50 -21.81
N LEU A 728 29.88 -23.83 -21.65
CA LEU A 728 29.24 -23.02 -22.69
C LEU A 728 29.96 -21.66 -22.79
N SER A 729 30.23 -21.20 -24.01
CA SER A 729 30.62 -19.80 -24.22
C SER A 729 29.57 -18.82 -23.69
N ALA A 730 29.94 -17.59 -23.31
CA ALA A 730 28.99 -16.59 -22.82
C ALA A 730 27.78 -16.39 -23.76
N MET A 731 28.01 -16.35 -25.08
CA MET A 731 26.93 -16.30 -26.09
C MET A 731 26.03 -17.54 -26.03
N ALA A 732 26.60 -18.74 -25.95
CA ALA A 732 25.84 -19.97 -25.85
C ALA A 732 25.07 -20.07 -24.52
N SER A 733 25.61 -19.58 -23.41
CA SER A 733 24.93 -19.49 -22.12
C SER A 733 23.71 -18.58 -22.19
N MET A 734 23.83 -17.41 -22.83
CA MET A 734 22.70 -16.48 -23.02
C MET A 734 21.59 -17.03 -23.90
N VAL A 735 21.92 -17.80 -24.95
CA VAL A 735 20.91 -18.28 -25.91
C VAL A 735 20.39 -19.67 -25.57
N ASN A 736 21.30 -20.64 -25.35
CA ASN A 736 21.00 -22.07 -25.23
C ASN A 736 21.23 -22.64 -23.83
N GLY A 737 21.82 -21.88 -22.90
CA GLY A 737 22.02 -22.31 -21.52
C GLY A 737 20.70 -22.55 -20.77
N PRO A 738 20.73 -23.22 -19.61
CA PRO A 738 19.54 -23.47 -18.80
C PRO A 738 18.76 -22.19 -18.43
N TYR A 739 19.49 -21.10 -18.20
CA TYR A 739 18.97 -19.77 -17.87
C TYR A 739 18.93 -18.81 -19.10
N GLY A 740 19.24 -19.34 -20.28
CA GLY A 740 19.23 -18.60 -21.54
C GLY A 740 17.86 -18.55 -22.19
N ILE A 741 17.76 -17.80 -23.29
CA ILE A 741 16.52 -17.54 -24.03
C ILE A 741 15.76 -18.82 -24.36
N ASN A 742 16.42 -19.80 -25.01
CA ASN A 742 15.80 -21.07 -25.39
C ASN A 742 15.55 -21.98 -24.17
N GLY A 743 16.42 -21.89 -23.16
CA GLY A 743 16.31 -22.65 -21.91
C GLY A 743 15.10 -22.28 -21.09
N VAL A 744 14.74 -21.00 -21.06
CA VAL A 744 13.55 -20.46 -20.38
C VAL A 744 12.30 -20.62 -21.23
N ARG A 745 12.38 -20.31 -22.53
CA ARG A 745 11.22 -20.32 -23.43
C ARG A 745 10.51 -21.69 -23.50
N ARG A 746 11.26 -22.79 -23.39
CA ARG A 746 10.69 -24.16 -23.45
C ARG A 746 9.64 -24.45 -22.37
N PHE A 747 9.61 -23.66 -21.30
CA PHE A 747 8.69 -23.83 -20.18
C PHE A 747 7.50 -22.87 -20.21
N LEU A 748 7.47 -21.94 -21.17
CA LEU A 748 6.31 -21.13 -21.44
C LEU A 748 5.26 -21.93 -22.21
N PRO A 749 3.97 -21.58 -22.12
CA PRO A 749 2.92 -22.21 -22.91
C PRO A 749 3.28 -22.23 -24.40
N ASN A 750 3.24 -23.43 -25.00
CA ASN A 750 3.63 -23.71 -26.39
C ASN A 750 5.12 -23.48 -26.72
N GLY A 751 6.00 -23.36 -25.72
CA GLY A 751 7.42 -23.16 -25.92
C GLY A 751 7.75 -21.82 -26.58
N LYS A 752 6.94 -20.78 -26.32
CA LYS A 752 7.04 -19.46 -26.96
C LYS A 752 6.80 -18.32 -25.96
N PHE A 753 7.53 -17.23 -26.16
CA PHE A 753 7.21 -15.93 -25.59
C PHE A 753 5.98 -15.35 -26.32
N ARG A 754 4.98 -14.92 -25.57
CA ARG A 754 3.73 -14.32 -26.07
C ARG A 754 3.86 -12.81 -26.23
N HIS A 755 4.70 -12.18 -25.40
CA HIS A 755 4.97 -10.75 -25.39
C HIS A 755 6.47 -10.49 -25.45
N LEU A 756 6.87 -9.35 -26.01
CA LEU A 756 8.28 -8.95 -26.08
C LEU A 756 8.96 -8.94 -24.70
N GLY A 757 8.27 -8.42 -23.69
CA GLY A 757 8.82 -8.29 -22.34
C GLY A 757 9.11 -9.60 -21.62
N GLU A 758 8.49 -10.72 -22.03
CA GLU A 758 8.77 -12.03 -21.43
C GLU A 758 10.22 -12.50 -21.72
N LEU A 759 10.93 -11.87 -22.67
CA LEU A 759 12.36 -12.08 -22.89
C LEU A 759 13.18 -11.78 -21.62
N LEU A 760 12.73 -10.85 -20.78
CA LEU A 760 13.37 -10.50 -19.50
C LEU A 760 13.32 -11.63 -18.47
N ALA A 761 12.48 -12.64 -18.70
CA ALA A 761 12.45 -13.82 -17.86
C ALA A 761 13.68 -14.73 -18.06
N ALA A 762 14.55 -14.47 -19.05
CA ALA A 762 15.82 -15.16 -19.24
C ALA A 762 16.93 -14.56 -18.34
N PRO A 763 17.28 -15.18 -17.20
CA PRO A 763 18.22 -14.57 -16.25
C PRO A 763 19.60 -14.36 -16.84
N ALA A 764 20.01 -15.16 -17.84
CA ALA A 764 21.29 -15.00 -18.53
C ALA A 764 21.44 -13.66 -19.29
N LEU A 765 20.34 -12.94 -19.52
CA LEU A 765 20.38 -11.59 -20.07
C LEU A 765 20.45 -10.51 -18.99
N SER A 766 20.36 -10.85 -17.71
CA SER A 766 20.30 -9.89 -16.62
C SER A 766 21.00 -10.39 -15.34
N ILE A 767 20.25 -10.84 -14.34
CA ILE A 767 20.75 -11.22 -13.01
C ILE A 767 21.75 -12.39 -12.99
N GLN A 768 21.72 -13.23 -14.03
CA GLN A 768 22.66 -14.32 -14.26
C GLN A 768 23.40 -14.16 -15.59
N SER A 769 23.72 -12.92 -15.96
CA SER A 769 24.60 -12.62 -17.08
C SER A 769 25.99 -13.27 -16.94
N PRO A 770 26.49 -14.06 -17.91
CA PRO A 770 27.79 -14.73 -17.82
C PRO A 770 29.00 -13.79 -17.71
N TYR A 771 28.77 -12.48 -17.72
CA TYR A 771 29.76 -11.43 -17.51
C TYR A 771 29.81 -10.92 -16.06
N LEU A 772 28.84 -11.30 -15.21
CA LEU A 772 28.77 -10.92 -13.81
C LEU A 772 29.31 -12.04 -12.93
N ALA A 773 30.24 -11.70 -12.03
CA ALA A 773 30.69 -12.53 -10.92
C ALA A 773 29.68 -12.42 -9.77
N TRP A 774 28.63 -13.25 -9.83
CA TRP A 774 27.61 -13.34 -8.79
C TRP A 774 28.04 -14.20 -7.59
N ASP A 775 29.18 -14.90 -7.69
CA ASP A 775 29.65 -15.87 -6.70
C ASP A 775 30.75 -15.36 -5.75
N GLU A 776 31.10 -14.07 -5.82
CA GLU A 776 32.14 -13.42 -4.99
C GLU A 776 31.60 -12.77 -3.70
N SER A 777 32.31 -12.96 -2.58
CA SER A 777 32.01 -12.42 -1.22
C SER A 777 31.58 -10.95 -1.20
N VAL A 778 32.25 -10.09 -1.97
CA VAL A 778 32.00 -8.63 -2.04
C VAL A 778 30.68 -8.32 -2.76
N SER A 779 30.40 -9.01 -3.85
CA SER A 779 29.14 -8.89 -4.61
C SER A 779 27.93 -9.34 -3.77
N TYR A 780 28.13 -10.30 -2.84
CA TYR A 780 27.09 -10.72 -1.90
C TYR A 780 26.79 -9.70 -0.80
N GLN A 781 27.79 -8.96 -0.30
CA GLN A 781 27.59 -8.01 0.80
C GLN A 781 27.15 -6.61 0.34
N SER A 782 27.57 -6.19 -0.84
CA SER A 782 27.31 -4.84 -1.36
C SER A 782 26.19 -4.77 -2.41
N GLY A 783 25.82 -5.91 -3.00
CA GLY A 783 24.94 -5.99 -4.18
C GLY A 783 25.62 -5.52 -5.46
N ILE A 784 24.99 -5.82 -6.61
CA ILE A 784 25.41 -5.37 -7.94
C ILE A 784 24.45 -4.26 -8.41
N ASP A 785 24.98 -3.23 -9.06
CA ASP A 785 24.25 -2.09 -9.61
C ASP A 785 23.22 -2.56 -10.65
N ASP A 786 22.00 -2.05 -10.55
CA ASP A 786 20.94 -2.19 -11.55
C ASP A 786 21.42 -1.87 -12.97
N MET A 787 22.37 -0.96 -13.13
CA MET A 787 22.95 -0.62 -14.43
C MET A 787 23.67 -1.81 -15.06
N ALA A 788 24.34 -2.62 -14.26
CA ALA A 788 25.04 -3.80 -14.73
C ALA A 788 24.05 -4.91 -15.10
N TYR A 789 23.08 -5.18 -14.21
CA TYR A 789 22.01 -6.16 -14.46
C TYR A 789 21.15 -5.81 -15.68
N GLU A 790 20.86 -4.54 -15.90
CA GLU A 790 19.98 -4.13 -16.99
C GLU A 790 20.75 -3.73 -18.25
N ARG A 791 22.09 -3.89 -18.29
CA ARG A 791 22.89 -3.37 -19.39
C ARG A 791 22.59 -4.03 -20.72
N ILE A 792 22.47 -5.35 -20.74
CA ILE A 792 22.16 -6.12 -21.96
C ILE A 792 20.72 -5.84 -22.41
N PRO A 793 19.67 -5.97 -21.56
CA PRO A 793 18.29 -5.75 -21.98
C PRO A 793 18.05 -4.33 -22.49
N GLN A 794 18.68 -3.32 -21.87
CA GLN A 794 18.60 -1.93 -22.33
C GLN A 794 19.03 -1.75 -23.80
N GLN A 795 19.94 -2.56 -24.32
CA GLN A 795 20.44 -2.41 -25.68
C GLN A 795 19.69 -3.27 -26.69
N ILE A 796 19.20 -4.44 -26.28
CA ILE A 796 18.61 -5.41 -27.22
C ILE A 796 17.10 -5.32 -27.34
N LEU A 797 16.39 -4.78 -26.34
CA LEU A 797 14.92 -4.78 -26.34
C LEU A 797 14.32 -3.94 -27.49
N SER A 798 15.04 -2.94 -28.00
CA SER A 798 14.63 -2.19 -29.19
C SER A 798 15.00 -2.86 -30.51
N LEU A 799 15.72 -3.98 -30.48
CA LEU A 799 16.16 -4.76 -31.65
C LEU A 799 15.32 -6.02 -31.85
N VAL A 800 14.37 -6.28 -30.96
CA VAL A 800 13.51 -7.46 -30.97
C VAL A 800 12.04 -7.05 -31.11
N LYS A 801 11.19 -8.01 -31.49
CA LYS A 801 9.74 -7.84 -31.56
C LYS A 801 9.00 -9.10 -31.11
N ALA A 802 7.75 -8.92 -30.70
CA ALA A 802 6.84 -10.05 -30.52
C ALA A 802 6.64 -10.81 -31.85
N ASP A 803 6.27 -12.08 -31.76
CA ASP A 803 6.00 -12.90 -32.94
C ASP A 803 4.76 -12.37 -33.67
N GLU A 804 4.92 -12.01 -34.94
CA GLU A 804 3.80 -11.77 -35.84
C GLU A 804 3.55 -13.07 -36.60
N PRO A 805 2.38 -13.72 -36.43
CA PRO A 805 2.06 -14.93 -37.18
C PRO A 805 1.92 -14.57 -38.66
N ARG A 806 2.98 -14.85 -39.42
CA ARG A 806 3.02 -14.74 -40.88
C ARG A 806 3.12 -16.14 -41.48
N VAL A 807 2.31 -16.42 -42.48
CA VAL A 807 2.41 -17.64 -43.28
C VAL A 807 2.84 -17.26 -44.68
N THR A 808 3.93 -17.89 -45.15
CA THR A 808 4.30 -17.81 -46.57
C THR A 808 3.60 -18.95 -47.30
N VAL A 809 2.66 -18.62 -48.18
CA VAL A 809 1.97 -19.55 -49.06
C VAL A 809 2.73 -19.57 -50.38
N TYR A 810 3.26 -20.74 -50.75
CA TYR A 810 3.68 -21.04 -52.11
C TYR A 810 2.54 -21.77 -52.78
N ALA A 811 1.95 -21.15 -53.81
CA ALA A 811 0.83 -21.72 -54.52
C ALA A 811 1.16 -21.83 -56.01
N TYR A 812 0.94 -23.03 -56.52
CA TYR A 812 1.12 -23.39 -57.91
C TYR A 812 -0.25 -23.68 -58.51
N GLY A 813 -0.58 -22.99 -59.60
CA GLY A 813 -1.80 -23.19 -60.36
C GLY A 813 -1.49 -23.51 -61.80
N GLN A 814 -2.25 -24.42 -62.38
CA GLN A 814 -2.24 -24.70 -63.82
C GLN A 814 -3.59 -24.35 -64.42
N ALA A 815 -3.57 -23.56 -65.49
CA ALA A 815 -4.73 -23.39 -66.35
C ALA A 815 -4.81 -24.59 -67.29
N LEU A 816 -5.96 -25.26 -67.28
CA LEU A 816 -6.20 -26.47 -68.06
C LEU A 816 -7.26 -26.19 -69.13
N ARG A 817 -7.07 -26.73 -70.33
CA ARG A 817 -8.15 -26.90 -71.31
C ARG A 817 -8.26 -28.37 -71.70
N PRO A 818 -9.41 -28.83 -72.20
CA PRO A 818 -9.51 -30.17 -72.80
C PRO A 818 -8.39 -30.39 -73.82
N ALA A 819 -7.66 -31.49 -73.69
CA ALA A 819 -6.73 -31.91 -74.73
C ALA A 819 -7.49 -32.18 -76.04
N ALA A 820 -6.82 -32.10 -77.18
CA ALA A 820 -7.46 -32.43 -78.46
C ALA A 820 -8.04 -33.85 -78.39
N GLN A 821 -9.29 -34.03 -78.84
CA GLN A 821 -10.02 -35.30 -78.84
C GLN A 821 -10.25 -35.92 -77.43
N SER A 822 -10.22 -35.13 -76.36
CA SER A 822 -10.38 -35.66 -74.99
C SER A 822 -11.82 -35.66 -74.46
N LEU A 823 -12.79 -35.12 -75.21
CA LEU A 823 -14.19 -35.20 -74.81
C LEU A 823 -14.77 -36.54 -75.22
N ARG A 824 -15.37 -37.25 -74.28
CA ARG A 824 -16.09 -38.49 -74.58
C ARG A 824 -17.36 -38.17 -75.37
N SER A 825 -17.36 -38.51 -76.65
CA SER A 825 -18.49 -38.30 -77.57
C SER A 825 -19.50 -39.44 -77.59
N GLU A 826 -19.24 -40.54 -76.87
CA GLU A 826 -20.13 -41.69 -76.81
C GLU A 826 -21.33 -41.43 -75.87
N PRO A 827 -22.59 -41.48 -76.37
CA PRO A 827 -23.78 -41.15 -75.60
C PRO A 827 -24.21 -42.23 -74.58
N ASN A 828 -23.51 -43.38 -74.52
CA ASN A 828 -23.83 -44.47 -73.59
C ASN A 828 -22.57 -44.87 -72.78
N PRO A 829 -22.61 -44.91 -71.44
CA PRO A 829 -23.69 -44.44 -70.58
C PRO A 829 -23.84 -42.90 -70.62
N PRO A 830 -25.07 -42.36 -70.58
CA PRO A 830 -25.34 -40.93 -70.77
C PRO A 830 -24.66 -40.03 -69.72
N ARG A 831 -24.37 -40.57 -68.53
CA ARG A 831 -23.64 -39.87 -67.45
C ARG A 831 -22.19 -39.52 -67.78
N LEU A 832 -21.61 -40.09 -68.84
CA LEU A 832 -20.21 -39.84 -69.24
C LEU A 832 -20.10 -39.08 -70.58
N PHE A 833 -21.22 -38.69 -71.19
CA PHE A 833 -21.22 -37.93 -72.43
C PHE A 833 -20.72 -36.51 -72.19
N ASN A 834 -19.82 -36.04 -73.04
CA ASN A 834 -19.16 -34.74 -72.97
C ASN A 834 -18.27 -34.53 -71.73
N ILE A 835 -17.86 -35.62 -71.06
CA ILE A 835 -16.85 -35.56 -70.01
C ILE A 835 -15.45 -35.52 -70.64
N CYS A 836 -14.62 -34.61 -70.15
CA CYS A 836 -13.21 -34.50 -70.51
C CYS A 836 -12.40 -35.63 -69.85
N THR A 837 -11.74 -36.46 -70.63
CA THR A 837 -10.92 -37.59 -70.16
C THR A 837 -9.44 -37.23 -70.01
N ASN A 838 -9.01 -36.11 -70.60
CA ASN A 838 -7.64 -35.64 -70.53
C ASN A 838 -7.57 -34.11 -70.71
N TYR A 839 -6.71 -33.46 -69.93
CA TYR A 839 -6.48 -32.02 -69.99
C TYR A 839 -5.06 -31.73 -70.47
N GLN A 840 -4.90 -30.66 -71.24
CA GLN A 840 -3.58 -30.11 -71.56
C GLN A 840 -3.38 -28.81 -70.78
N VAL A 841 -2.17 -28.61 -70.26
CA VAL A 841 -1.77 -27.39 -69.57
C VAL A 841 -1.61 -26.27 -70.61
N VAL A 842 -2.21 -25.11 -70.35
CA VAL A 842 -2.15 -23.93 -71.24
C VAL A 842 -1.55 -22.70 -70.58
N GLY A 843 -1.30 -22.78 -69.27
CA GLY A 843 -0.63 -21.76 -68.52
C GLY A 843 -0.29 -22.30 -67.15
N GLU A 844 0.82 -21.85 -66.60
CA GLU A 844 1.25 -22.18 -65.26
C GLU A 844 1.49 -20.87 -64.52
N TYR A 845 1.19 -20.87 -63.22
CA TYR A 845 1.34 -19.70 -62.38
C TYR A 845 1.85 -20.14 -61.02
N LEU A 846 3.04 -19.67 -60.65
CA LEU A 846 3.63 -19.87 -59.33
C LEU A 846 3.68 -18.52 -58.63
N PHE A 847 3.12 -18.44 -57.43
CA PHE A 847 3.21 -17.24 -56.62
C PHE A 847 3.59 -17.57 -55.18
N ARG A 848 4.36 -16.66 -54.60
CA ARG A 848 4.64 -16.58 -53.18
C ARG A 848 3.79 -15.47 -52.60
N ARG A 849 2.95 -15.80 -51.62
CA ARG A 849 2.13 -14.83 -50.89
C ARG A 849 2.50 -14.87 -49.41
N VAL A 850 2.80 -13.72 -48.82
CA VAL A 850 2.95 -13.59 -47.37
C VAL A 850 1.63 -13.10 -46.81
N VAL A 851 1.06 -13.88 -45.90
CA VAL A 851 -0.21 -13.61 -45.23
C VAL A 851 0.07 -13.36 -43.76
N GLY A 852 -0.22 -12.16 -43.29
CA GLY A 852 -0.22 -11.80 -41.88
C GLY A 852 -1.58 -12.06 -41.26
N PHE A 853 -1.61 -12.47 -40.00
CA PHE A 853 -2.84 -12.71 -39.26
C PHE A 853 -2.98 -11.71 -38.11
N ASN A 854 -4.08 -10.93 -38.12
CA ASN A 854 -4.35 -9.87 -37.17
C ASN A 854 -5.63 -10.14 -36.36
N GLY A 855 -5.66 -9.72 -35.10
CA GLY A 855 -6.83 -9.86 -34.22
C GLY A 855 -6.71 -10.97 -33.17
N ALA A 856 -7.68 -11.03 -32.26
CA ALA A 856 -7.73 -12.04 -31.20
C ALA A 856 -7.95 -13.45 -31.79
N MET A 857 -7.56 -14.52 -31.08
CA MET A 857 -7.72 -15.90 -31.57
C MET A 857 -9.15 -16.28 -31.98
N THR A 858 -10.15 -15.61 -31.40
CA THR A 858 -11.58 -15.82 -31.72
C THR A 858 -12.07 -15.00 -32.92
N ASN A 859 -11.26 -14.08 -33.44
CA ASN A 859 -11.59 -13.19 -34.54
C ASN A 859 -10.33 -12.83 -35.36
N LEU A 860 -9.62 -13.85 -35.84
CA LEU A 860 -8.43 -13.72 -36.66
C LEU A 860 -8.80 -13.31 -38.09
N GLN A 861 -8.27 -12.18 -38.55
CA GLN A 861 -8.34 -11.71 -39.92
C GLN A 861 -7.02 -11.98 -40.64
N ALA A 862 -7.09 -12.64 -41.79
CA ALA A 862 -5.94 -12.84 -42.66
C ALA A 862 -5.81 -11.67 -43.64
N THR A 863 -4.63 -11.06 -43.67
CA THR A 863 -4.30 -9.93 -44.55
C THR A 863 -3.14 -10.33 -45.44
N VAL A 864 -3.28 -10.12 -46.75
CA VAL A 864 -2.18 -10.35 -47.69
C VAL A 864 -1.24 -9.15 -47.62
N GLU A 865 -0.04 -9.37 -47.10
CA GLU A 865 0.96 -8.32 -46.90
C GLU A 865 1.85 -8.14 -48.14
N SER A 866 2.14 -9.24 -48.83
CA SER A 866 2.87 -9.21 -50.09
C SER A 866 2.52 -10.39 -50.97
N GLU A 867 2.53 -10.16 -52.29
CA GLU A 867 2.43 -11.18 -53.31
C GLU A 867 3.55 -10.97 -54.33
N SER A 868 4.22 -12.04 -54.68
CA SER A 868 5.27 -12.04 -55.70
C SER A 868 5.01 -13.21 -56.65
N VAL A 869 4.86 -12.90 -57.92
CA VAL A 869 4.87 -13.92 -58.98
C VAL A 869 6.31 -14.41 -59.10
N LEU A 870 6.51 -15.71 -58.96
CA LEU A 870 7.83 -16.30 -59.09
C LEU A 870 8.07 -16.61 -60.59
N PRO A 871 9.24 -16.22 -61.14
CA PRO A 871 9.61 -16.62 -62.49
C PRO A 871 9.72 -18.15 -62.58
N PHE A 872 9.43 -18.70 -63.75
CA PHE A 872 9.48 -20.14 -64.04
C PHE A 872 10.89 -20.63 -64.42
N ASP A 873 11.86 -19.71 -64.43
CA ASP A 873 13.18 -19.80 -65.06
C ASP A 873 14.30 -20.03 -64.03
#